data_AF-A0AA38H6H4-F1
#
_entry.id   AF-A0AA38H6H4-F1
#
_cell.length_a   1.000
_cell.length_b   1.000
_cell.length_c   1.000
_cell.angle_alpha   90.00
_cell.angle_beta   90.00
_cell.angle_gamma   90.00
#
_symmetry.space_group_name_H-M   'P 1'
#
loop_
_entity.id
_entity.type
_entity.pdbx_description
1 polymer ?
#
loop_
_entity_poly.entity_id
_entity_poly.type
_entity_poly.pdbx_seq_one_letter_code
_entity_poly.pdbx_strand_id
1 'polypeptide(L)'
;MESSPSDAARRVPFRRGSTPNFSPQRSSLDLPPLLNLAASYQDYPESPTRNASRRLLASHKEETLYSLNDDDESEKKLKGGKREWSVRRVVIYLLLLGCVGMAAKRVFVNNGGIGSLRDGKLHLGNLYRDPEERGPCRFVSPVEAYHRDLKRLRRKVADQYDFDLVHPSTLNHTARSHHHQFSHTGHLLISDAPGSPHPIPLLLSLGEKRWEELLSRQSQSLGEAVREYERRYSRKPPKGFDIWWEKVKEFNLILPDEYDRINLDLAPFFALPKEEMKRRMRMVEEMKETFTLIVKNGRVDVRIRDKGGLKWGGTWPRAQDAASLIAAFAQDLPDMKATFSIFDQPQIYLSWARRGSLVELGLRGEHTAHLQETDDAVVKLSRSCPPDSHFRTDADMTEGHSLIYDPLEAGDLCQNPYLVPLHGLTIEAHDQYSHPRPHTQLLPLFSLAKTSINSDILITPLDQFFDPPGRDLRWEDKRSSKLAWRGSPTGISMMNQDLPWRDSHRIRLHHWANNRTLDGVSYIMPDLGQSDDGSEIEDTVDEAEEDGERERRQVQMEPGLAYKREQVKTKVATNFFVDAKLAGGPIQCSEEDGTCDEMKQVPCPLTSSIADNISNEINWAPRQRAEILNRHKFLLDIDGNGWSGRFRRLMSTNSLVIKVGIFTEWFQPHLIPWFMYVPAKLDFSDMFDILAFFRGTPHHPDLGFDETAKALARNGKCFVQRMFRIEDLQAYMMRLFLEYARLAADEGVDMDFHYIDPADVSLGSEADIHAHKAFDEYKDFPEPEEDGA
;
A
#
# COMPACT_ATOMS: atom_id res chain seq x y z
N MET A 1 -50.37 -21.49 -15.96
CA MET A 1 -50.33 -20.09 -16.41
C MET A 1 -49.47 -19.34 -15.42
N GLU A 2 -48.24 -19.03 -15.81
CA GLU A 2 -47.23 -18.51 -14.91
C GLU A 2 -47.19 -16.98 -14.94
N SER A 3 -46.99 -16.38 -13.78
CA SER A 3 -46.69 -14.95 -13.63
C SER A 3 -45.19 -14.78 -13.44
N SER A 4 -44.50 -14.18 -14.41
CA SER A 4 -43.09 -13.79 -14.25
C SER A 4 -42.98 -12.54 -13.36
N PRO A 5 -42.16 -12.57 -12.29
CA PRO A 5 -41.73 -11.35 -11.62
C PRO A 5 -40.74 -10.59 -12.51
N SER A 6 -40.88 -9.27 -12.61
CA SER A 6 -39.96 -8.42 -13.36
C SER A 6 -38.61 -8.26 -12.64
N ASP A 7 -37.50 -8.33 -13.38
CA ASP A 7 -36.15 -8.06 -12.86
C ASP A 7 -36.05 -6.65 -12.26
N ALA A 8 -35.94 -6.60 -10.93
CA ALA A 8 -35.69 -5.39 -10.15
C ALA A 8 -34.59 -5.60 -9.09
N ALA A 9 -33.70 -6.57 -9.31
CA ALA A 9 -32.54 -6.82 -8.48
C ALA A 9 -31.56 -5.63 -8.53
N ARG A 10 -31.74 -4.67 -7.62
CA ARG A 10 -30.80 -3.56 -7.40
C ARG A 10 -29.45 -4.15 -6.98
N ARG A 11 -28.53 -4.29 -7.93
CA ARG A 11 -27.12 -4.61 -7.67
C ARG A 11 -26.60 -3.66 -6.60
N VAL A 12 -26.26 -4.17 -5.42
CA VAL A 12 -25.46 -3.43 -4.44
C VAL A 12 -24.09 -3.24 -5.08
N PRO A 13 -23.61 -2.01 -5.32
CA PRO A 13 -22.27 -1.82 -5.87
C PRO A 13 -21.26 -2.28 -4.82
N PHE A 14 -20.53 -3.35 -5.13
CA PHE A 14 -19.33 -3.68 -4.37
C PHE A 14 -18.38 -2.50 -4.51
N ARG A 15 -18.04 -1.84 -3.38
CA ARG A 15 -17.44 -0.49 -3.29
C ARG A 15 -18.43 0.63 -3.64
N ARG A 16 -19.03 1.23 -2.59
CA ARG A 16 -19.57 2.61 -2.65
C ARG A 16 -18.71 3.53 -1.79
N GLY A 17 -17.53 3.88 -2.33
CA GLY A 17 -16.60 4.81 -1.70
C GLY A 17 -15.81 5.60 -2.76
N SER A 18 -15.96 6.92 -2.76
CA SER A 18 -15.19 7.92 -3.53
C SER A 18 -15.51 8.21 -5.02
N THR A 19 -16.60 7.70 -5.60
CA THR A 19 -17.07 8.10 -6.96
C THR A 19 -18.60 8.27 -7.07
N PRO A 20 -19.12 9.28 -7.83
CA PRO A 20 -20.54 9.43 -8.15
C PRO A 20 -20.97 8.56 -9.35
N ASN A 21 -22.23 8.11 -9.36
CA ASN A 21 -22.79 7.25 -10.41
C ASN A 21 -22.78 7.90 -11.81
N PHE A 22 -22.19 7.22 -12.80
CA PHE A 22 -22.49 7.33 -14.24
C PHE A 22 -22.60 5.92 -14.87
N SER A 23 -23.20 5.77 -16.05
CA SER A 23 -23.50 4.44 -16.62
C SER A 23 -23.58 4.40 -18.16
N PRO A 24 -22.78 3.54 -18.82
CA PRO A 24 -22.97 3.08 -20.20
C PRO A 24 -23.33 1.58 -20.29
N GLN A 25 -23.54 1.07 -21.51
CA GLN A 25 -24.03 -0.30 -21.83
C GLN A 25 -22.90 -1.23 -22.36
N ARG A 26 -23.20 -2.51 -22.65
CA ARG A 26 -22.21 -3.57 -22.97
C ARG A 26 -22.55 -4.48 -24.17
N SER A 27 -21.49 -4.98 -24.82
CA SER A 27 -21.43 -6.24 -25.61
C SER A 27 -19.98 -6.50 -26.12
N SER A 28 -19.41 -7.69 -26.34
CA SER A 28 -19.48 -9.05 -25.71
C SER A 28 -18.76 -10.12 -26.60
N LEU A 29 -18.06 -11.11 -26.01
CA LEU A 29 -17.51 -12.37 -26.61
C LEU A 29 -16.19 -12.21 -27.44
N ASP A 30 -15.23 -13.16 -27.54
CA ASP A 30 -14.99 -14.49 -26.92
C ASP A 30 -13.49 -14.96 -27.02
N LEU A 31 -13.13 -16.11 -26.38
CA LEU A 31 -11.76 -16.70 -26.19
C LEU A 31 -11.45 -17.95 -27.09
N PRO A 32 -10.33 -18.75 -26.96
CA PRO A 32 -9.01 -18.62 -26.27
C PRO A 32 -7.80 -18.62 -27.27
N PRO A 33 -6.99 -19.69 -27.58
CA PRO A 33 -6.11 -20.64 -26.84
C PRO A 33 -4.61 -20.74 -27.35
N LEU A 34 -3.60 -21.51 -26.86
CA LEU A 34 -3.16 -22.17 -25.60
C LEU A 34 -1.75 -22.89 -25.77
N LEU A 35 -0.94 -23.06 -24.70
CA LEU A 35 0.24 -23.99 -24.50
C LEU A 35 1.55 -23.66 -25.31
N ASN A 36 2.82 -24.03 -24.99
CA ASN A 36 3.56 -24.85 -23.97
C ASN A 36 5.12 -24.62 -24.17
N LEU A 37 6.14 -25.04 -23.39
CA LEU A 37 6.41 -25.40 -21.96
C LEU A 37 7.95 -25.70 -21.78
N ALA A 38 8.47 -25.75 -20.55
CA ALA A 38 9.66 -26.48 -20.01
C ALA A 38 11.10 -25.87 -20.10
N ALA A 39 11.98 -25.89 -19.06
CA ALA A 39 11.77 -26.21 -17.62
C ALA A 39 12.98 -25.95 -16.64
N SER A 40 12.73 -25.10 -15.62
CA SER A 40 12.76 -25.38 -14.13
C SER A 40 14.00 -25.42 -13.18
N TYR A 41 13.79 -24.77 -11.99
CA TYR A 41 14.44 -24.93 -10.65
C TYR A 41 15.81 -24.25 -10.41
N GLN A 42 16.23 -23.70 -9.24
CA GLN A 42 16.06 -24.15 -7.84
C GLN A 42 17.03 -23.56 -6.77
N ASP A 43 17.35 -22.23 -6.69
CA ASP A 43 18.04 -21.70 -5.46
C ASP A 43 17.63 -20.31 -4.84
N TYR A 44 18.42 -19.76 -3.89
CA TYR A 44 17.89 -19.09 -2.66
C TYR A 44 18.05 -17.53 -2.48
N PRO A 45 17.12 -16.83 -1.76
CA PRO A 45 16.40 -15.68 -2.33
C PRO A 45 15.87 -14.65 -1.27
N GLU A 46 14.75 -13.96 -1.58
CA GLU A 46 13.73 -13.50 -0.59
C GLU A 46 12.55 -14.52 -0.60
N SER A 47 11.73 -14.63 0.47
CA SER A 47 10.69 -15.68 0.70
C SER A 47 11.18 -17.16 0.62
N PRO A 48 10.39 -18.21 0.97
CA PRO A 48 10.95 -19.55 1.24
C PRO A 48 10.48 -20.68 0.30
N THR A 49 11.37 -21.49 -0.29
CA THR A 49 11.01 -22.78 -0.92
C THR A 49 12.14 -23.85 -0.95
N ARG A 50 13.24 -23.72 -0.18
CA ARG A 50 14.42 -24.61 -0.39
C ARG A 50 14.16 -26.08 -0.05
N ASN A 51 14.04 -26.86 -1.13
CA ASN A 51 14.39 -28.26 -1.35
C ASN A 51 14.29 -29.26 -0.17
N ALA A 52 13.43 -30.28 -0.31
CA ALA A 52 13.37 -31.45 0.57
C ALA A 52 12.87 -32.72 -0.16
N SER A 53 13.78 -33.49 -0.75
CA SER A 53 13.47 -34.79 -1.37
C SER A 53 13.47 -35.96 -0.36
N ARG A 54 12.62 -36.96 -0.64
CA ARG A 54 12.19 -38.00 0.32
C ARG A 54 13.20 -39.15 0.52
N ARG A 55 13.13 -39.78 1.71
CA ARG A 55 12.82 -41.22 1.81
C ARG A 55 12.04 -41.56 3.08
N LEU A 56 11.21 -42.60 2.99
CA LEU A 56 10.31 -43.06 4.05
C LEU A 56 10.99 -44.07 4.98
N LEU A 57 10.65 -44.03 6.27
CA LEU A 57 10.40 -45.20 7.10
C LEU A 57 9.56 -44.77 8.32
N ALA A 58 8.63 -45.62 8.77
CA ALA A 58 7.62 -45.25 9.75
C ALA A 58 8.04 -45.52 11.20
N SER A 59 7.67 -44.62 12.11
CA SER A 59 7.60 -44.88 13.56
C SER A 59 6.67 -43.87 14.22
N HIS A 60 5.74 -44.32 15.06
CA HIS A 60 4.92 -43.44 15.90
C HIS A 60 5.78 -42.82 17.02
N LYS A 61 5.63 -41.52 17.25
CA LYS A 61 5.83 -40.89 18.57
C LYS A 61 5.11 -39.55 18.68
N GLU A 62 4.82 -39.14 19.92
CA GLU A 62 3.90 -38.05 20.21
C GLU A 62 4.41 -36.66 19.79
N GLU A 63 3.45 -35.78 19.52
CA GLU A 63 3.68 -34.38 19.17
C GLU A 63 4.04 -33.57 20.41
N THR A 64 5.04 -32.71 20.27
CA THR A 64 5.48 -31.77 21.32
C THR A 64 4.89 -30.40 21.08
N LEU A 65 4.06 -29.94 22.02
CA LEU A 65 3.53 -28.58 22.05
C LEU A 65 4.66 -27.58 22.35
N TYR A 66 4.57 -26.38 21.77
CA TYR A 66 5.41 -25.25 22.16
C TYR A 66 4.51 -24.09 22.59
N SER A 67 4.67 -23.70 23.84
CA SER A 67 4.01 -22.57 24.50
C SER A 67 5.07 -21.84 25.33
N LEU A 68 4.84 -20.56 25.68
CA LEU A 68 5.79 -19.75 26.44
C LEU A 68 5.61 -19.81 27.97
N ASN A 69 4.85 -20.80 28.47
CA ASN A 69 4.46 -20.91 29.88
C ASN A 69 4.58 -22.36 30.41
N ASP A 70 5.77 -22.94 30.37
CA ASP A 70 6.11 -24.22 31.03
C ASP A 70 7.43 -24.06 31.83
N ASP A 71 7.33 -23.48 33.03
CA ASP A 71 8.37 -23.53 34.08
C ASP A 71 7.96 -24.56 35.14
N ASP A 72 8.66 -25.69 35.28
CA ASP A 72 8.89 -26.32 36.59
C ASP A 72 10.10 -27.30 36.60
N GLU A 73 10.50 -27.74 37.79
CA GLU A 73 11.76 -28.43 38.11
C GLU A 73 11.97 -29.84 37.52
N SER A 74 13.24 -30.21 37.34
CA SER A 74 13.70 -31.53 37.82
C SER A 74 15.21 -31.61 38.14
N GLU A 75 15.56 -31.69 39.44
CA GLU A 75 16.89 -32.15 39.86
C GLU A 75 17.17 -33.61 39.41
N LYS A 76 18.38 -33.89 38.89
CA LYS A 76 19.26 -34.97 39.43
C LYS A 76 20.69 -35.01 38.86
N LYS A 77 21.62 -34.55 39.68
CA LYS A 77 22.96 -35.13 39.98
C LYS A 77 23.67 -35.93 38.87
N LEU A 78 24.74 -35.35 38.31
CA LEU A 78 25.90 -36.09 37.82
C LEU A 78 27.15 -35.77 38.66
N LYS A 79 28.00 -36.78 38.89
CA LYS A 79 29.10 -36.73 39.86
C LYS A 79 30.33 -36.00 39.29
N GLY A 80 30.90 -35.09 40.08
CA GLY A 80 32.06 -34.29 39.65
C GLY A 80 33.39 -35.06 39.65
N GLY A 81 34.21 -34.82 38.63
CA GLY A 81 35.64 -35.11 38.63
C GLY A 81 36.44 -33.81 38.76
N LYS A 82 37.20 -33.63 39.84
CA LYS A 82 38.05 -32.44 40.02
C LYS A 82 39.18 -32.43 38.98
N ARG A 83 39.40 -31.28 38.34
CA ARG A 83 40.57 -31.05 37.47
C ARG A 83 41.14 -29.66 37.76
N GLU A 84 42.20 -29.60 38.54
CA GLU A 84 42.80 -28.36 39.00
C GLU A 84 43.46 -27.58 37.86
N TRP A 85 43.28 -26.25 37.86
CA TRP A 85 43.88 -25.37 36.86
C TRP A 85 45.18 -24.78 37.38
N SER A 86 46.28 -25.03 36.67
CA SER A 86 47.58 -24.44 36.99
C SER A 86 47.54 -22.92 36.89
N VAL A 87 48.03 -22.24 37.94
CA VAL A 87 48.09 -20.77 38.09
C VAL A 87 48.66 -20.06 36.84
N ARG A 88 49.59 -20.70 36.11
CA ARG A 88 50.16 -20.15 34.87
C ARG A 88 49.12 -19.86 33.77
N ARG A 89 47.99 -20.59 33.71
CA ARG A 89 46.93 -20.32 32.73
C ARG A 89 46.07 -19.11 33.09
N VAL A 90 45.84 -18.87 34.38
CA VAL A 90 45.06 -17.71 34.87
C VAL A 90 45.81 -16.41 34.57
N VAL A 91 47.13 -16.37 34.81
CA VAL A 91 47.97 -15.19 34.53
C VAL A 91 47.96 -14.83 33.04
N ILE A 92 48.01 -15.82 32.13
CA ILE A 92 47.96 -15.58 30.67
C ILE A 92 46.60 -14.99 30.26
N TYR A 93 45.49 -15.49 30.82
CA TYR A 93 44.16 -14.95 30.53
C TYR A 93 43.99 -13.50 31.00
N LEU A 94 44.50 -13.16 32.19
CA LEU A 94 44.45 -11.80 32.74
C LEU A 94 45.32 -10.81 31.94
N LEU A 95 46.49 -11.24 31.47
CA LEU A 95 47.35 -10.41 30.60
C LEU A 95 46.70 -10.13 29.24
N LEU A 96 46.02 -11.11 28.64
CA LEU A 96 45.30 -10.92 27.37
C LEU A 96 44.13 -9.93 27.52
N LEU A 97 43.36 -10.02 28.61
CA LEU A 97 42.30 -9.04 28.93
C LEU A 97 42.87 -7.63 29.15
N GLY A 98 44.02 -7.51 29.82
CA GLY A 98 44.71 -6.23 30.04
C GLY A 98 45.12 -5.52 28.75
N CYS A 99 45.59 -6.26 27.73
CA CYS A 99 45.97 -5.68 26.44
C CYS A 99 44.77 -5.14 25.64
N VAL A 100 43.64 -5.84 25.65
CA VAL A 100 42.40 -5.37 24.97
C VAL A 100 41.89 -4.07 25.61
N GLY A 101 41.95 -3.97 26.94
CA GLY A 101 41.52 -2.77 27.69
C GLY A 101 42.29 -1.49 27.36
N MET A 102 43.55 -1.58 26.90
CA MET A 102 44.35 -0.40 26.53
C MET A 102 44.18 0.03 25.07
N ALA A 103 43.81 -0.87 24.15
CA ALA A 103 43.50 -0.50 22.77
C ALA A 103 42.20 0.33 22.68
N ALA A 104 41.17 -0.05 23.44
CA ALA A 104 39.87 0.63 23.46
C ALA A 104 39.95 2.11 23.91
N LYS A 105 40.94 2.47 24.73
CA LYS A 105 41.01 3.78 25.40
C LYS A 105 41.69 4.89 24.61
N ARG A 106 42.09 4.65 23.34
CA ARG A 106 42.79 5.65 22.51
C ARG A 106 42.09 6.01 21.18
N VAL A 107 40.93 5.43 20.90
CA VAL A 107 40.09 5.77 19.72
C VAL A 107 38.91 6.68 20.09
N PHE A 108 38.47 6.67 21.37
CA PHE A 108 37.36 7.49 21.87
C PHE A 108 37.74 8.94 22.27
N VAL A 109 38.53 9.63 21.43
CA VAL A 109 38.74 11.09 21.53
C VAL A 109 38.74 11.75 20.14
N ASN A 110 37.68 11.53 19.36
CA ASN A 110 37.20 12.45 18.31
C ASN A 110 35.83 12.03 17.76
N ASN A 111 34.78 12.24 18.56
CA ASN A 111 33.39 12.39 18.10
C ASN A 111 32.59 13.03 19.24
N GLY A 112 32.03 14.22 19.00
CA GLY A 112 31.21 14.93 19.99
C GLY A 112 29.71 14.65 19.81
N GLY A 113 28.97 14.60 20.92
CA GLY A 113 27.51 14.54 20.91
C GLY A 113 26.90 13.19 21.29
N ILE A 114 26.99 12.82 22.58
CA ILE A 114 26.13 11.80 23.20
C ILE A 114 25.13 12.52 24.10
N GLY A 115 23.84 12.22 23.95
CA GLY A 115 22.79 12.73 24.82
C GLY A 115 22.81 12.06 26.20
N SER A 116 22.54 12.82 27.26
CA SER A 116 22.52 12.31 28.64
C SER A 116 21.10 11.87 29.04
N LEU A 117 21.00 10.73 29.73
CA LEU A 117 19.77 10.28 30.38
C LEU A 117 19.56 11.06 31.70
N ARG A 118 18.43 11.76 31.77
CA ARG A 118 17.77 12.15 33.03
C ARG A 118 16.27 11.88 32.90
N ASP A 119 15.66 11.51 34.01
CA ASP A 119 14.22 11.50 34.26
C ASP A 119 13.38 10.70 33.24
N GLY A 120 13.91 9.55 32.81
CA GLY A 120 13.12 8.44 32.23
C GLY A 120 12.55 8.62 30.82
N LYS A 121 12.77 9.76 30.15
CA LYS A 121 12.27 10.00 28.78
C LYS A 121 13.39 10.00 27.74
N LEU A 122 13.19 9.22 26.68
CA LEU A 122 14.18 9.03 25.61
C LEU A 122 14.11 10.15 24.57
N HIS A 123 14.86 11.22 24.79
CA HIS A 123 14.94 12.34 23.83
C HIS A 123 15.81 11.97 22.61
N LEU A 124 15.18 11.68 21.47
CA LEU A 124 15.87 11.71 20.17
C LEU A 124 16.36 13.14 19.87
N GLY A 125 17.58 13.24 19.34
CA GLY A 125 18.24 14.53 19.13
C GLY A 125 17.61 15.35 18.00
N ASN A 126 17.01 16.49 18.34
CA ASN A 126 16.72 17.55 17.37
C ASN A 126 18.03 18.16 16.88
N LEU A 127 18.34 18.02 15.59
CA LEU A 127 19.41 18.77 14.91
C LEU A 127 18.86 19.39 13.62
N TYR A 128 18.79 20.72 13.62
CA TYR A 128 18.30 21.57 12.53
C TYR A 128 16.91 21.20 11.97
N ARG A 129 15.89 21.59 12.74
CA ARG A 129 14.48 21.62 12.36
C ARG A 129 14.11 23.06 11.97
N ASP A 130 13.44 23.25 10.84
CA ASP A 130 13.14 24.59 10.30
C ASP A 130 12.19 25.34 11.27
N PRO A 131 12.25 26.68 11.45
CA PRO A 131 11.37 27.37 12.40
C PRO A 131 9.87 27.16 12.15
N GLU A 132 9.46 26.91 10.90
CA GLU A 132 8.08 26.52 10.54
C GLU A 132 7.69 25.10 10.96
N GLU A 133 8.65 24.19 11.17
CA GLU A 133 8.40 22.77 11.51
C GLU A 133 8.13 22.55 13.02
N ARG A 134 7.97 23.61 13.83
CA ARG A 134 7.74 23.54 15.28
C ARG A 134 6.31 23.16 15.70
N GLY A 135 5.48 22.67 14.77
CA GLY A 135 4.11 22.21 15.03
C GLY A 135 3.82 20.82 14.44
N PRO A 136 2.61 20.28 14.67
CA PRO A 136 2.14 19.07 13.98
C PRO A 136 1.99 19.31 12.48
N CYS A 137 2.17 18.26 11.68
CA CYS A 137 2.17 18.38 10.22
C CYS A 137 0.83 18.92 9.68
N ARG A 138 0.92 19.96 8.87
CA ARG A 138 -0.22 20.58 8.18
C ARG A 138 -0.17 20.23 6.71
N PHE A 139 -1.22 19.54 6.25
CA PHE A 139 -1.57 19.42 4.84
C PHE A 139 -1.74 20.82 4.22
N VAL A 140 -1.45 20.94 2.93
CA VAL A 140 -1.47 22.18 2.15
C VAL A 140 -2.16 21.94 0.82
N SER A 141 -2.75 22.98 0.21
CA SER A 141 -3.45 22.83 -1.06
C SER A 141 -2.48 22.60 -2.23
N PRO A 142 -2.63 21.50 -3.00
CA PRO A 142 -1.93 21.34 -4.27
C PRO A 142 -2.46 22.29 -5.35
N VAL A 143 -3.74 22.71 -5.27
CA VAL A 143 -4.37 23.61 -6.26
C VAL A 143 -3.85 25.05 -6.08
N GLU A 144 -3.72 25.54 -4.85
CA GLU A 144 -3.04 26.82 -4.59
C GLU A 144 -1.58 26.80 -5.06
N ALA A 145 -0.87 25.69 -4.84
CA ALA A 145 0.51 25.53 -5.29
C ALA A 145 0.61 25.54 -6.82
N TYR A 146 -0.30 24.83 -7.50
CA TYR A 146 -0.47 24.88 -8.95
C TYR A 146 -0.72 26.29 -9.47
N HIS A 147 -1.58 27.09 -8.82
CA HIS A 147 -1.81 28.48 -9.23
C HIS A 147 -0.60 29.39 -9.00
N ARG A 148 0.22 29.14 -7.97
CA ARG A 148 1.49 29.86 -7.77
C ARG A 148 2.53 29.49 -8.83
N ASP A 149 2.68 28.20 -9.12
CA ASP A 149 3.54 27.71 -10.22
C ASP A 149 3.09 28.29 -11.57
N LEU A 150 1.81 28.20 -11.94
CA LEU A 150 1.29 28.71 -13.21
C LEU A 150 1.58 30.20 -13.38
N LYS A 151 1.39 31.00 -12.31
CA LYS A 151 1.68 32.45 -12.30
C LYS A 151 3.17 32.76 -12.36
N ARG A 152 4.02 31.95 -11.72
CA ARG A 152 5.49 32.04 -11.79
C ARG A 152 5.99 31.72 -13.20
N LEU A 153 5.41 30.68 -13.82
CA LEU A 153 5.81 30.15 -15.12
C LEU A 153 5.35 31.03 -16.28
N ARG A 154 4.09 31.49 -16.30
CA ARG A 154 3.58 32.44 -17.33
C ARG A 154 4.40 33.73 -17.38
N ARG A 155 4.80 34.27 -16.22
CA ARG A 155 5.72 35.42 -16.14
C ARG A 155 7.07 35.12 -16.76
N LYS A 156 7.69 34.01 -16.36
CA LYS A 156 9.01 33.62 -16.84
C LYS A 156 9.07 33.45 -18.37
N VAL A 157 8.02 32.90 -18.99
CA VAL A 157 7.96 32.79 -20.46
C VAL A 157 7.85 34.19 -21.10
N ALA A 158 7.01 35.08 -20.56
CA ALA A 158 6.95 36.47 -21.03
C ALA A 158 8.29 37.21 -20.86
N ASP A 159 8.97 37.03 -19.72
CA ASP A 159 10.29 37.60 -19.43
C ASP A 159 11.43 37.06 -20.36
N GLN A 160 11.20 35.94 -21.06
CA GLN A 160 12.23 35.21 -21.82
C GLN A 160 12.12 35.37 -23.35
N TYR A 161 10.92 35.62 -23.88
CA TYR A 161 10.65 35.60 -25.32
C TYR A 161 10.23 36.97 -25.93
N ASP A 162 10.32 38.06 -25.14
CA ASP A 162 9.97 39.45 -25.52
C ASP A 162 8.61 39.63 -26.24
N PHE A 163 7.67 38.73 -25.95
CA PHE A 163 6.31 38.80 -26.45
C PHE A 163 5.48 39.76 -25.61
N ASP A 164 5.08 40.86 -26.24
CA ASP A 164 3.89 41.60 -25.83
C ASP A 164 2.72 40.59 -25.71
N LEU A 165 2.02 40.58 -24.57
CA LEU A 165 1.11 39.48 -24.20
C LEU A 165 -0.09 39.38 -25.15
N VAL A 166 0.08 38.58 -26.22
CA VAL A 166 -0.93 38.31 -27.25
C VAL A 166 -2.24 37.97 -26.57
N HIS A 167 -3.20 38.89 -26.68
CA HIS A 167 -4.49 38.73 -26.02
C HIS A 167 -5.16 37.44 -26.50
N PRO A 168 -5.68 36.60 -25.57
CA PRO A 168 -6.27 35.32 -25.95
C PRO A 168 -7.40 35.56 -26.95
N SER A 169 -7.21 35.03 -28.15
CA SER A 169 -8.14 35.19 -29.25
C SER A 169 -9.50 34.60 -28.88
N THR A 170 -10.58 35.21 -29.36
CA THR A 170 -11.95 34.90 -28.92
C THR A 170 -12.42 33.56 -29.49
N LEU A 171 -12.04 32.46 -28.83
CA LEU A 171 -12.60 31.14 -29.04
C LEU A 171 -14.09 31.16 -28.71
N ASN A 172 -14.92 31.03 -29.75
CA ASN A 172 -16.38 31.05 -29.63
C ASN A 172 -16.90 29.96 -28.69
N HIS A 173 -17.94 30.29 -27.91
CA HIS A 173 -18.57 29.37 -26.96
C HIS A 173 -19.42 28.28 -27.64
N THR A 174 -18.76 27.34 -28.34
CA THR A 174 -19.29 26.01 -28.68
C THR A 174 -18.56 24.90 -27.92
N ALA A 175 -17.90 25.24 -26.81
CA ALA A 175 -17.14 24.32 -25.96
C ALA A 175 -18.05 23.31 -25.21
N ARG A 176 -18.35 22.18 -25.88
CA ARG A 176 -18.95 20.98 -25.27
C ARG A 176 -18.18 19.68 -25.61
N SER A 177 -17.06 19.76 -26.32
CA SER A 177 -16.34 18.61 -26.89
C SER A 177 -14.84 18.51 -26.53
N HIS A 178 -14.32 19.38 -25.64
CA HIS A 178 -12.89 19.47 -25.30
C HIS A 178 -12.62 19.03 -23.85
N HIS A 179 -13.17 17.88 -23.45
CA HIS A 179 -13.11 17.41 -22.07
C HIS A 179 -12.59 15.97 -21.98
N HIS A 180 -11.73 15.73 -20.99
CA HIS A 180 -11.32 14.38 -20.60
C HIS A 180 -12.52 13.57 -20.10
N GLN A 181 -12.48 12.25 -20.31
CA GLN A 181 -13.54 11.35 -19.88
C GLN A 181 -13.09 10.51 -18.69
N PHE A 182 -13.85 10.54 -17.59
CA PHE A 182 -13.67 9.59 -16.49
C PHE A 182 -14.23 8.22 -16.93
N SER A 183 -13.35 7.22 -17.05
CA SER A 183 -13.77 5.83 -17.26
C SER A 183 -14.14 5.16 -15.93
N HIS A 184 -14.98 4.13 -16.01
CA HIS A 184 -15.34 3.29 -14.85
C HIS A 184 -14.21 2.35 -14.43
N THR A 185 -13.11 2.29 -15.18
CA THR A 185 -11.91 1.49 -14.87
C THR A 185 -10.91 2.22 -13.96
N GLY A 186 -11.23 3.42 -13.48
CA GLY A 186 -10.32 4.26 -12.69
C GLY A 186 -9.37 5.14 -13.50
N HIS A 187 -9.49 5.15 -14.84
CA HIS A 187 -8.68 5.96 -15.76
C HIS A 187 -9.39 7.25 -16.21
N LEU A 188 -8.64 8.35 -16.32
CA LEU A 188 -9.05 9.60 -16.95
C LEU A 188 -8.48 9.63 -18.37
N LEU A 189 -9.35 9.48 -19.36
CA LEU A 189 -9.00 9.42 -20.78
C LEU A 189 -8.66 10.83 -21.27
N ILE A 190 -7.46 10.99 -21.83
CA ILE A 190 -6.99 12.28 -22.34
C ILE A 190 -7.69 12.55 -23.68
N SER A 191 -7.94 13.83 -23.98
CA SER A 191 -8.71 14.24 -25.16
C SER A 191 -7.79 14.93 -26.16
N ASP A 192 -7.44 14.24 -27.25
CA ASP A 192 -6.59 14.77 -28.33
C ASP A 192 -7.26 15.88 -29.19
N ALA A 193 -8.35 16.47 -28.72
CA ALA A 193 -8.91 17.67 -29.33
C ALA A 193 -7.92 18.86 -29.20
N PRO A 194 -7.68 19.65 -30.25
CA PRO A 194 -6.83 20.84 -30.17
C PRO A 194 -7.30 21.80 -29.07
N GLY A 195 -6.34 22.35 -28.32
CA GLY A 195 -6.61 23.25 -27.19
C GLY A 195 -7.22 22.59 -25.95
N SER A 196 -7.22 21.25 -25.86
CA SER A 196 -7.65 20.54 -24.65
C SER A 196 -6.88 21.00 -23.40
N PRO A 197 -7.55 21.09 -22.23
CA PRO A 197 -6.89 21.40 -20.97
C PRO A 197 -5.88 20.30 -20.60
N HIS A 198 -4.88 20.65 -19.80
CA HIS A 198 -3.97 19.68 -19.20
C HIS A 198 -4.73 18.85 -18.13
N PRO A 199 -4.59 17.51 -18.07
CA PRO A 199 -5.39 16.67 -17.18
C PRO A 199 -5.00 16.78 -15.70
N ILE A 200 -3.72 16.98 -15.37
CA ILE A 200 -3.25 16.99 -13.97
C ILE A 200 -3.95 18.06 -13.09
N PRO A 201 -4.16 19.32 -13.53
CA PRO A 201 -4.98 20.30 -12.79
C PRO A 201 -6.39 19.82 -12.39
N LEU A 202 -7.07 19.06 -13.25
CA LEU A 202 -8.37 18.44 -12.93
C LEU A 202 -8.21 17.35 -11.85
N LEU A 203 -7.14 16.55 -11.92
CA LEU A 203 -6.85 15.49 -10.96
C LEU A 203 -6.44 16.02 -9.58
N LEU A 204 -5.63 17.09 -9.52
CA LEU A 204 -5.30 17.81 -8.28
C LEU A 204 -6.56 18.35 -7.60
N SER A 205 -7.46 18.97 -8.39
CA SER A 205 -8.75 19.49 -7.92
C SER A 205 -9.66 18.38 -7.38
N LEU A 206 -9.67 17.20 -8.04
CA LEU A 206 -10.40 16.02 -7.57
C LEU A 206 -9.81 15.43 -6.29
N GLY A 207 -8.49 15.37 -6.17
CA GLY A 207 -7.79 14.88 -4.97
C GLY A 207 -8.04 15.76 -3.75
N GLU A 208 -7.91 17.08 -3.92
CA GLU A 208 -8.23 18.06 -2.88
C GLU A 208 -9.69 17.99 -2.45
N LYS A 209 -10.62 18.03 -3.41
CA LYS A 209 -12.06 17.91 -3.11
C LYS A 209 -12.40 16.61 -2.38
N ARG A 210 -11.82 15.47 -2.77
CA ARG A 210 -12.01 14.18 -2.08
C ARG A 210 -11.54 14.25 -0.62
N TRP A 211 -10.44 14.94 -0.35
CA TRP A 211 -9.93 15.15 1.00
C TRP A 211 -10.83 16.07 1.84
N GLU A 212 -11.34 17.17 1.26
CA GLU A 212 -12.30 18.06 1.91
C GLU A 212 -13.63 17.35 2.23
N GLU A 213 -14.19 16.62 1.26
CA GLU A 213 -15.41 15.82 1.45
C GLU A 213 -15.22 14.77 2.56
N LEU A 214 -14.05 14.12 2.62
CA LEU A 214 -13.72 13.17 3.70
C LEU A 214 -13.64 13.83 5.07
N LEU A 215 -12.93 14.96 5.21
CA LEU A 215 -12.84 15.69 6.48
C LEU A 215 -14.21 16.22 6.95
N SER A 216 -15.03 16.71 6.02
CA SER A 216 -16.31 17.38 6.32
C SER A 216 -17.36 16.48 6.98
N ARG A 217 -17.20 15.15 6.90
CA ARG A 217 -18.22 14.15 7.27
C ARG A 217 -17.80 13.21 8.40
N GLN A 218 -16.68 13.48 9.08
CA GLN A 218 -16.24 12.64 10.21
C GLN A 218 -16.98 12.99 11.50
N SER A 219 -17.42 11.94 12.20
CA SER A 219 -18.06 12.00 13.51
C SER A 219 -17.19 12.72 14.54
N GLN A 220 -17.80 13.54 15.40
CA GLN A 220 -17.11 14.26 16.48
C GLN A 220 -17.46 13.69 17.87
N SER A 221 -18.46 12.81 17.95
CA SER A 221 -18.95 12.18 19.18
C SER A 221 -19.29 10.70 18.98
N LEU A 222 -19.32 9.94 20.08
CA LEU A 222 -19.68 8.51 20.08
C LEU A 222 -21.06 8.25 19.46
N GLY A 223 -22.05 9.08 19.79
CA GLY A 223 -23.41 8.95 19.25
C GLY A 223 -23.49 9.24 17.74
N GLU A 224 -22.66 10.13 17.21
CA GLU A 224 -22.52 10.32 15.75
C GLU A 224 -21.87 9.10 15.11
N ALA A 225 -20.77 8.60 15.67
CA ALA A 225 -20.07 7.43 15.14
C ALA A 225 -20.94 6.16 15.17
N VAL A 226 -21.79 5.98 16.19
CA VAL A 226 -22.81 4.92 16.22
C VAL A 226 -23.82 5.09 15.10
N ARG A 227 -24.40 6.30 14.93
CA ARG A 227 -25.40 6.58 13.88
C ARG A 227 -24.80 6.44 12.47
N GLU A 228 -23.57 6.87 12.25
CA GLU A 228 -22.85 6.72 10.98
C GLU A 228 -22.51 5.25 10.71
N TYR A 229 -22.10 4.49 11.72
CA TYR A 229 -21.91 3.04 11.63
C TYR A 229 -23.20 2.34 11.20
N GLU A 230 -24.32 2.59 11.89
CA GLU A 230 -25.61 1.98 11.60
C GLU A 230 -26.10 2.37 10.19
N ARG A 231 -25.91 3.63 9.80
CA ARG A 231 -26.23 4.14 8.46
C ARG A 231 -25.37 3.52 7.34
N ARG A 232 -24.11 3.16 7.61
CA ARG A 232 -23.24 2.47 6.63
C ARG A 232 -23.52 0.98 6.53
N TYR A 233 -23.67 0.30 7.66
CA TYR A 233 -23.60 -1.17 7.74
C TYR A 233 -24.92 -1.86 8.12
N SER A 234 -26.00 -1.10 8.33
CA SER A 234 -27.36 -1.61 8.64
C SER A 234 -27.44 -2.56 9.84
N ARG A 235 -26.53 -2.39 10.80
CA ARG A 235 -26.37 -3.22 12.01
C ARG A 235 -25.77 -2.38 13.13
N LYS A 236 -25.94 -2.79 14.39
CA LYS A 236 -25.31 -2.12 15.54
C LYS A 236 -23.77 -2.26 15.49
N PRO A 237 -23.01 -1.34 16.11
CA PRO A 237 -21.56 -1.48 16.25
C PRO A 237 -21.15 -2.73 17.06
N PRO A 238 -19.90 -3.20 16.97
CA PRO A 238 -19.39 -4.28 17.82
C PRO A 238 -19.34 -3.85 19.29
N LYS A 239 -19.61 -4.77 20.22
CA LYS A 239 -19.33 -4.59 21.66
C LYS A 239 -17.88 -4.14 21.87
N GLY A 240 -17.66 -3.08 22.66
CA GLY A 240 -16.35 -2.42 22.83
C GLY A 240 -16.07 -1.25 21.85
N PHE A 241 -17.05 -0.88 21.00
CA PHE A 241 -16.95 0.28 20.10
C PHE A 241 -16.77 1.62 20.85
N ASP A 242 -17.32 1.73 22.05
CA ASP A 242 -17.07 2.82 23.00
C ASP A 242 -15.60 2.89 23.45
N ILE A 243 -15.01 1.76 23.84
CA ILE A 243 -13.57 1.70 24.22
C ILE A 243 -12.69 2.05 23.01
N TRP A 244 -13.04 1.57 21.83
CA TRP A 244 -12.40 1.97 20.57
C TRP A 244 -12.56 3.48 20.30
N TRP A 245 -13.70 4.09 20.60
CA TRP A 245 -13.92 5.52 20.46
C TRP A 245 -13.12 6.37 21.46
N GLU A 246 -12.88 5.87 22.68
CA GLU A 246 -11.91 6.50 23.58
C GLU A 246 -10.49 6.50 22.97
N LYS A 247 -10.09 5.40 22.30
CA LYS A 247 -8.83 5.36 21.53
C LYS A 247 -8.81 6.25 20.29
N VAL A 248 -9.95 6.44 19.60
CA VAL A 248 -10.08 7.45 18.51
C VAL A 248 -9.67 8.84 19.01
N LYS A 249 -10.19 9.24 20.18
CA LYS A 249 -9.91 10.55 20.81
C LYS A 249 -8.47 10.63 21.34
N GLU A 250 -8.02 9.62 22.10
CA GLU A 250 -6.66 9.54 22.65
C GLU A 250 -5.61 9.67 21.55
N PHE A 251 -5.77 8.91 20.46
CA PHE A 251 -4.84 8.89 19.34
C PHE A 251 -5.03 10.05 18.35
N ASN A 252 -6.07 10.88 18.53
CA ASN A 252 -6.39 12.03 17.66
C ASN A 252 -6.49 11.60 16.17
N LEU A 253 -7.24 10.53 15.89
CA LEU A 253 -7.41 10.01 14.52
C LEU A 253 -8.16 11.03 13.64
N ILE A 254 -7.69 11.24 12.41
CA ILE A 254 -8.29 12.25 11.52
C ILE A 254 -9.57 11.74 10.83
N LEU A 255 -9.61 10.47 10.45
CA LEU A 255 -10.70 9.86 9.67
C LEU A 255 -11.25 8.62 10.42
N PRO A 256 -11.98 8.82 11.55
CA PRO A 256 -12.48 7.73 12.39
C PRO A 256 -13.58 6.87 11.76
N ASP A 257 -14.29 7.33 10.72
CA ASP A 257 -15.41 6.57 10.15
C ASP A 257 -15.02 5.69 8.94
N GLU A 258 -13.79 5.84 8.43
CA GLU A 258 -13.37 5.24 7.15
C GLU A 258 -12.83 3.81 7.26
N TYR A 259 -13.59 2.94 7.92
CA TYR A 259 -13.27 1.52 8.15
C TYR A 259 -14.10 0.55 7.29
N ASP A 260 -14.62 1.02 6.14
CA ASP A 260 -15.46 0.23 5.23
C ASP A 260 -14.79 -1.06 4.76
N ARG A 261 -13.44 -1.07 4.61
CA ARG A 261 -12.69 -2.25 4.15
C ARG A 261 -12.79 -3.43 5.13
N ILE A 262 -12.77 -3.19 6.44
CA ILE A 262 -12.98 -4.23 7.47
C ILE A 262 -14.35 -4.88 7.27
N ASN A 263 -15.39 -4.07 7.06
CA ASN A 263 -16.76 -4.54 6.92
C ASN A 263 -16.97 -5.33 5.61
N LEU A 264 -16.37 -4.88 4.50
CA LEU A 264 -16.37 -5.59 3.21
C LEU A 264 -15.56 -6.91 3.25
N ASP A 265 -14.49 -6.96 4.04
CA ASP A 265 -13.62 -8.13 4.17
C ASP A 265 -14.22 -9.20 5.08
N LEU A 266 -14.95 -8.78 6.11
CA LEU A 266 -15.65 -9.68 7.01
C LEU A 266 -17.05 -10.09 6.50
N ALA A 267 -17.66 -9.34 5.56
CA ALA A 267 -18.97 -9.65 4.99
C ALA A 267 -19.16 -11.12 4.54
N PRO A 268 -18.21 -11.77 3.82
CA PRO A 268 -18.36 -13.16 3.41
C PRO A 268 -18.52 -14.15 4.58
N PHE A 269 -18.01 -13.79 5.76
CA PHE A 269 -18.05 -14.61 6.97
C PHE A 269 -19.31 -14.39 7.80
N PHE A 270 -19.92 -13.20 7.74
CA PHE A 270 -21.25 -12.95 8.33
C PHE A 270 -22.35 -13.80 7.68
N ALA A 271 -22.15 -14.27 6.44
CA ALA A 271 -23.04 -15.23 5.80
C ALA A 271 -22.90 -16.68 6.30
N LEU A 272 -21.91 -17.00 7.14
CA LEU A 272 -21.70 -18.36 7.65
C LEU A 272 -22.40 -18.57 9.00
N PRO A 273 -23.19 -19.64 9.18
CA PRO A 273 -23.65 -20.06 10.51
C PRO A 273 -22.48 -20.25 11.48
N LYS A 274 -22.68 -19.92 12.77
CA LYS A 274 -21.61 -19.91 13.79
C LYS A 274 -20.76 -21.19 13.80
N GLU A 275 -21.39 -22.36 13.77
CA GLU A 275 -20.67 -23.63 13.80
C GLU A 275 -19.84 -23.90 12.53
N GLU A 276 -20.25 -23.39 11.37
CA GLU A 276 -19.44 -23.47 10.14
C GLU A 276 -18.27 -22.47 10.18
N MET A 277 -18.47 -21.27 10.71
CA MET A 277 -17.39 -20.31 10.96
C MET A 277 -16.34 -20.90 11.92
N LYS A 278 -16.78 -21.44 13.07
CA LYS A 278 -15.90 -22.14 14.02
C LYS A 278 -15.21 -23.36 13.40
N ARG A 279 -15.88 -24.11 12.53
CA ARG A 279 -15.27 -25.24 11.79
C ARG A 279 -14.12 -24.74 10.90
N ARG A 280 -14.30 -23.62 10.19
CA ARG A 280 -13.27 -23.01 9.33
C ARG A 280 -12.14 -22.36 10.13
N MET A 281 -12.43 -21.76 11.29
CA MET A 281 -11.41 -21.32 12.25
C MET A 281 -10.52 -22.49 12.68
N ARG A 282 -11.11 -23.64 13.05
CA ARG A 282 -10.36 -24.86 13.35
C ARG A 282 -9.55 -25.37 12.14
N MET A 283 -10.05 -25.23 10.90
CA MET A 283 -9.28 -25.60 9.71
C MET A 283 -8.03 -24.74 9.54
N VAL A 284 -8.13 -23.40 9.66
CA VAL A 284 -6.94 -22.53 9.57
C VAL A 284 -5.97 -22.76 10.72
N GLU A 285 -6.44 -23.08 11.93
CA GLU A 285 -5.54 -23.47 13.05
C GLU A 285 -4.63 -24.69 12.76
N GLU A 286 -4.98 -25.55 11.80
CA GLU A 286 -4.18 -26.72 11.38
C GLU A 286 -3.43 -26.49 10.05
N MET A 287 -3.54 -25.30 9.44
CA MET A 287 -2.86 -25.00 8.17
C MET A 287 -1.37 -24.81 8.35
N LYS A 288 -0.58 -25.41 7.43
CA LYS A 288 0.85 -25.16 7.32
C LYS A 288 1.14 -23.73 6.94
N GLU A 289 2.34 -23.27 7.28
CA GLU A 289 2.81 -21.92 6.94
C GLU A 289 1.82 -20.81 7.38
N THR A 290 1.24 -20.99 8.58
CA THR A 290 0.42 -20.01 9.30
C THR A 290 0.86 -19.87 10.76
N PHE A 291 0.40 -18.80 11.42
CA PHE A 291 0.46 -18.66 12.88
C PHE A 291 -0.90 -18.26 13.45
N THR A 292 -1.28 -18.83 14.60
CA THR A 292 -2.49 -18.41 15.34
C THR A 292 -2.10 -17.45 16.46
N LEU A 293 -2.74 -16.28 16.51
CA LEU A 293 -2.81 -15.46 17.71
C LEU A 293 -4.01 -15.91 18.55
N ILE A 294 -3.76 -16.17 19.83
CA ILE A 294 -4.76 -16.61 20.80
C ILE A 294 -4.95 -15.49 21.80
N VAL A 295 -6.07 -14.76 21.71
CA VAL A 295 -6.47 -13.81 22.74
C VAL A 295 -7.18 -14.58 23.83
N LYS A 296 -6.72 -14.45 25.08
CA LYS A 296 -7.33 -15.10 26.25
C LYS A 296 -7.10 -14.31 27.53
N ASN A 297 -8.16 -14.10 28.33
CA ASN A 297 -8.09 -13.43 29.63
C ASN A 297 -7.33 -12.08 29.58
N GLY A 298 -7.56 -11.29 28.53
CA GLY A 298 -6.91 -9.99 28.33
C GLY A 298 -5.44 -10.03 27.88
N ARG A 299 -4.93 -11.19 27.44
CA ARG A 299 -3.56 -11.39 26.95
C ARG A 299 -3.58 -12.02 25.55
N VAL A 300 -2.47 -11.95 24.83
CA VAL A 300 -2.31 -12.59 23.51
C VAL A 300 -1.07 -13.47 23.45
N ASP A 301 -1.27 -14.75 23.12
CA ASP A 301 -0.22 -15.74 22.90
C ASP A 301 -0.05 -16.05 21.41
N VAL A 302 1.19 -16.37 21.00
CA VAL A 302 1.51 -16.85 19.63
C VAL A 302 1.62 -18.37 19.65
N ARG A 303 0.93 -19.05 18.72
CA ARG A 303 1.07 -20.50 18.52
C ARG A 303 1.25 -20.86 17.05
N ILE A 304 2.33 -21.55 16.74
CA ILE A 304 2.66 -22.07 15.40
C ILE A 304 2.67 -23.59 15.49
N ARG A 305 1.79 -24.27 14.74
CA ARG A 305 1.71 -25.74 14.77
C ARG A 305 2.70 -26.42 13.83
N ASP A 306 2.86 -25.87 12.63
CA ASP A 306 3.70 -26.47 11.61
C ASP A 306 5.17 -26.10 11.78
N LYS A 307 6.02 -27.11 12.02
CA LYS A 307 7.49 -26.95 12.04
C LYS A 307 8.05 -26.60 10.65
N GLY A 308 7.28 -26.78 9.57
CA GLY A 308 7.58 -26.28 8.23
C GLY A 308 7.55 -24.75 8.13
N GLY A 309 6.51 -24.11 8.66
CA GLY A 309 6.40 -22.64 8.75
C GLY A 309 7.57 -21.96 9.50
N LEU A 310 8.25 -22.68 10.39
CA LEU A 310 9.46 -22.20 11.08
C LEU A 310 10.75 -22.26 10.25
N LYS A 311 10.72 -22.82 9.03
CA LYS A 311 11.87 -22.78 8.11
C LYS A 311 12.17 -21.37 7.61
N TRP A 312 11.15 -20.51 7.52
CA TRP A 312 11.34 -19.12 7.15
C TRP A 312 11.61 -18.28 8.40
N GLY A 313 12.79 -17.66 8.45
CA GLY A 313 13.23 -16.88 9.62
C GLY A 313 12.36 -15.66 9.94
N GLY A 314 11.52 -15.21 9.00
CA GLY A 314 10.57 -14.11 9.21
C GLY A 314 9.28 -14.50 9.93
N THR A 315 8.94 -15.79 10.04
CA THR A 315 7.68 -16.25 10.65
C THR A 315 7.56 -15.85 12.12
N TRP A 316 8.61 -16.08 12.92
CA TRP A 316 8.60 -15.73 14.34
C TRP A 316 8.52 -14.22 14.58
N PRO A 317 9.36 -13.36 13.93
CA PRO A 317 9.21 -11.91 13.96
C PRO A 317 7.78 -11.47 13.61
N ARG A 318 7.31 -11.79 12.40
CA ARG A 318 5.98 -11.37 11.90
C ARG A 318 4.83 -11.74 12.85
N ALA A 319 4.93 -12.88 13.54
CA ALA A 319 3.98 -13.30 14.57
C ALA A 319 4.14 -12.55 15.91
N GLN A 320 5.38 -12.30 16.36
CA GLN A 320 5.69 -11.51 17.56
C GLN A 320 5.30 -10.03 17.39
N ASP A 321 5.50 -9.46 16.20
CA ASP A 321 5.11 -8.09 15.86
C ASP A 321 3.58 -7.93 15.90
N ALA A 322 2.84 -8.84 15.24
CA ALA A 322 1.39 -8.84 15.26
C ALA A 322 0.82 -9.02 16.70
N ALA A 323 1.40 -9.91 17.50
CA ALA A 323 1.06 -10.06 18.90
C ALA A 323 1.35 -8.79 19.73
N SER A 324 2.52 -8.17 19.53
CA SER A 324 2.93 -6.95 20.23
C SER A 324 2.02 -5.76 19.92
N LEU A 325 1.50 -5.68 18.70
CA LEU A 325 0.52 -4.66 18.30
C LEU A 325 -0.81 -4.83 19.03
N ILE A 326 -1.30 -6.07 19.13
CA ILE A 326 -2.58 -6.43 19.76
C ILE A 326 -2.50 -6.37 21.29
N ALA A 327 -1.34 -6.67 21.87
CA ALA A 327 -1.12 -6.64 23.32
C ALA A 327 -1.42 -5.28 24.00
N ALA A 328 -1.46 -4.19 23.23
CA ALA A 328 -1.82 -2.86 23.74
C ALA A 328 -3.33 -2.68 24.02
N PHE A 329 -4.19 -3.50 23.41
CA PHE A 329 -5.65 -3.47 23.56
C PHE A 329 -6.24 -4.87 23.87
N ALA A 330 -5.41 -5.86 24.16
CA ALA A 330 -5.85 -7.24 24.40
C ALA A 330 -6.78 -7.37 25.62
N GLN A 331 -6.60 -6.52 26.64
CA GLN A 331 -7.50 -6.43 27.80
C GLN A 331 -8.95 -6.02 27.44
N ASP A 332 -9.13 -5.32 26.33
CA ASP A 332 -10.42 -4.81 25.86
C ASP A 332 -11.09 -5.76 24.85
N LEU A 333 -10.49 -6.93 24.59
CA LEU A 333 -10.95 -7.93 23.63
C LEU A 333 -11.54 -9.18 24.33
N PRO A 334 -12.58 -9.82 23.73
CA PRO A 334 -13.01 -11.17 24.11
C PRO A 334 -11.95 -12.25 23.81
N ASP A 335 -12.05 -13.39 24.52
CA ASP A 335 -11.35 -14.63 24.18
C ASP A 335 -11.63 -15.01 22.71
N MET A 336 -10.59 -15.10 21.87
CA MET A 336 -10.72 -15.44 20.44
C MET A 336 -9.43 -16.03 19.86
N LYS A 337 -9.50 -16.55 18.63
CA LYS A 337 -8.33 -16.98 17.85
C LYS A 337 -8.39 -16.42 16.43
N ALA A 338 -7.32 -15.78 15.99
CA ALA A 338 -7.15 -15.32 14.61
C ALA A 338 -5.91 -15.98 14.00
N THR A 339 -6.03 -16.54 12.80
CA THR A 339 -4.90 -17.22 12.12
C THR A 339 -4.44 -16.45 10.90
N PHE A 340 -3.13 -16.24 10.83
CA PHE A 340 -2.45 -15.36 9.91
C PHE A 340 -1.61 -16.19 8.92
N SER A 341 -1.63 -15.77 7.65
CA SER A 341 -0.68 -16.26 6.65
C SER A 341 0.74 -15.77 6.97
N ILE A 342 1.77 -16.58 6.70
CA ILE A 342 3.16 -16.08 6.72
C ILE A 342 3.55 -15.38 5.41
N PHE A 343 2.74 -15.46 4.36
CA PHE A 343 3.09 -15.03 3.00
C PHE A 343 2.78 -13.56 2.73
N ASP A 344 3.50 -12.97 1.77
CA ASP A 344 3.24 -11.61 1.28
C ASP A 344 2.11 -11.56 0.24
N GLN A 345 1.80 -12.71 -0.39
CA GLN A 345 0.75 -12.91 -1.38
C GLN A 345 -0.55 -13.44 -0.72
N PRO A 346 -1.74 -13.01 -1.20
CA PRO A 346 -3.04 -13.51 -0.74
C PRO A 346 -3.31 -14.95 -1.21
N GLN A 347 -4.12 -15.68 -0.45
CA GLN A 347 -4.36 -17.11 -0.64
C GLN A 347 -5.83 -17.49 -0.95
N ILE A 348 -6.83 -16.64 -0.69
CA ILE A 348 -8.24 -17.06 -0.80
C ILE A 348 -8.85 -16.60 -2.13
N TYR A 349 -9.03 -17.53 -3.07
CA TYR A 349 -9.48 -17.32 -4.45
C TYR A 349 -10.87 -17.94 -4.70
N LEU A 350 -11.92 -17.23 -4.24
CA LEU A 350 -13.30 -17.61 -4.53
C LEU A 350 -13.70 -17.32 -5.98
N SER A 351 -14.68 -18.08 -6.50
CA SER A 351 -15.39 -17.68 -7.71
C SER A 351 -16.21 -16.41 -7.48
N TRP A 352 -16.40 -15.60 -8.52
CA TRP A 352 -17.16 -14.35 -8.46
C TRP A 352 -18.56 -14.56 -7.91
N ALA A 353 -19.29 -15.55 -8.43
CA ALA A 353 -20.67 -15.82 -8.03
C ALA A 353 -20.75 -16.23 -6.55
N ARG A 354 -19.80 -17.04 -6.07
CA ARG A 354 -19.77 -17.46 -4.66
C ARG A 354 -19.41 -16.30 -3.74
N ARG A 355 -18.39 -15.53 -4.09
CA ARG A 355 -17.93 -14.35 -3.34
C ARG A 355 -19.01 -13.28 -3.26
N GLY A 356 -19.65 -12.95 -4.39
CA GLY A 356 -20.76 -12.01 -4.46
C GLY A 356 -21.93 -12.44 -3.59
N SER A 357 -22.37 -13.70 -3.71
CA SER A 357 -23.44 -14.27 -2.87
C SER A 357 -23.12 -14.21 -1.37
N LEU A 358 -21.89 -14.54 -0.95
CA LEU A 358 -21.49 -14.48 0.46
C LEU A 358 -21.42 -13.03 0.99
N VAL A 359 -20.93 -12.07 0.21
CA VAL A 359 -20.94 -10.65 0.58
C VAL A 359 -22.37 -10.13 0.68
N GLU A 360 -23.24 -10.44 -0.30
CA GLU A 360 -24.62 -9.96 -0.35
C GLU A 360 -25.45 -10.48 0.83
N LEU A 361 -25.34 -11.78 1.15
CA LEU A 361 -25.99 -12.39 2.31
C LEU A 361 -25.49 -11.78 3.63
N GLY A 362 -24.16 -11.69 3.81
CA GLY A 362 -23.56 -11.20 5.05
C GLY A 362 -23.79 -9.71 5.32
N LEU A 363 -23.95 -8.89 4.27
CA LEU A 363 -24.37 -7.49 4.40
C LEU A 363 -25.87 -7.32 4.73
N ARG A 364 -26.68 -8.37 4.59
CA ARG A 364 -28.10 -8.40 5.01
C ARG A 364 -28.32 -9.08 6.37
N GLY A 365 -27.30 -9.75 6.92
CA GLY A 365 -27.46 -10.64 8.07
C GLY A 365 -28.13 -11.97 7.73
N GLU A 366 -28.13 -12.38 6.46
CA GLU A 366 -28.65 -13.67 6.00
C GLU A 366 -27.54 -14.73 5.97
N HIS A 367 -27.88 -16.00 6.21
CA HIS A 367 -26.93 -17.12 6.16
C HIS A 367 -27.01 -17.92 4.85
N THR A 368 -25.86 -18.39 4.34
CA THR A 368 -25.81 -19.30 3.18
C THR A 368 -26.21 -20.73 3.56
N ALA A 369 -27.19 -21.31 2.85
CA ALA A 369 -27.50 -22.74 2.97
C ALA A 369 -26.43 -23.65 2.33
N HIS A 370 -25.64 -23.12 1.39
CA HIS A 370 -24.52 -23.83 0.78
C HIS A 370 -23.28 -23.69 1.69
N LEU A 371 -22.96 -24.75 2.44
CA LEU A 371 -21.80 -24.77 3.36
C LEU A 371 -20.61 -25.58 2.83
N GLN A 372 -20.89 -26.61 2.02
CA GLN A 372 -19.86 -27.45 1.41
C GLN A 372 -19.18 -26.72 0.25
N GLU A 373 -17.87 -26.49 0.37
CA GLU A 373 -17.03 -25.90 -0.68
C GLU A 373 -15.83 -26.81 -0.91
N THR A 374 -15.47 -27.04 -2.18
CA THR A 374 -14.32 -27.87 -2.56
C THR A 374 -13.06 -27.01 -2.64
N ASP A 375 -12.08 -27.30 -1.78
CA ASP A 375 -10.75 -26.69 -1.85
C ASP A 375 -9.84 -27.43 -2.84
N ASP A 376 -10.15 -27.31 -4.14
CA ASP A 376 -9.35 -27.91 -5.21
C ASP A 376 -8.02 -27.18 -5.49
N ALA A 377 -7.84 -25.97 -4.93
CA ALA A 377 -6.74 -25.05 -5.22
C ALA A 377 -6.58 -24.66 -6.71
N VAL A 378 -7.57 -24.91 -7.57
CA VAL A 378 -7.47 -24.62 -9.01
C VAL A 378 -7.98 -23.21 -9.31
N VAL A 379 -7.08 -22.22 -9.15
CA VAL A 379 -7.40 -20.83 -9.46
C VAL A 379 -7.64 -20.66 -10.95
N LYS A 380 -8.73 -19.99 -11.31
CA LYS A 380 -9.00 -19.52 -12.67
C LYS A 380 -9.55 -18.10 -12.59
N LEU A 381 -8.82 -17.14 -13.16
CA LEU A 381 -9.21 -15.72 -13.12
C LEU A 381 -10.60 -15.50 -13.76
N SER A 382 -10.94 -16.24 -14.81
CA SER A 382 -12.26 -16.25 -15.46
C SER A 382 -13.40 -16.83 -14.59
N ARG A 383 -13.09 -17.56 -13.50
CA ARG A 383 -14.07 -17.92 -12.46
C ARG A 383 -14.18 -16.85 -11.37
N SER A 384 -13.09 -16.16 -11.06
CA SER A 384 -13.00 -15.16 -9.97
C SER A 384 -13.51 -13.77 -10.39
N CYS A 385 -13.54 -13.49 -11.69
CA CYS A 385 -14.05 -12.26 -12.29
C CYS A 385 -15.54 -12.31 -12.67
N PRO A 386 -16.24 -11.16 -12.68
CA PRO A 386 -17.63 -11.06 -13.13
C PRO A 386 -17.81 -11.59 -14.56
N PRO A 387 -18.92 -12.32 -14.87
CA PRO A 387 -19.20 -12.85 -16.21
C PRO A 387 -19.19 -11.80 -17.32
N ASP A 388 -19.41 -10.55 -16.95
CA ASP A 388 -19.59 -9.39 -17.81
C ASP A 388 -18.39 -8.40 -17.74
N SER A 389 -17.29 -8.75 -17.04
CA SER A 389 -16.08 -7.92 -16.96
C SER A 389 -15.18 -8.03 -18.20
N HIS A 390 -14.32 -7.04 -18.43
CA HIS A 390 -13.43 -7.00 -19.60
C HIS A 390 -12.54 -8.24 -19.71
N PHE A 391 -11.97 -8.72 -18.61
CA PHE A 391 -11.20 -9.99 -18.59
C PHE A 391 -11.93 -11.22 -19.17
N ARG A 392 -13.26 -11.18 -19.29
CA ARG A 392 -14.08 -12.24 -19.90
C ARG A 392 -14.74 -11.88 -21.23
N THR A 393 -14.62 -10.65 -21.70
CA THR A 393 -15.38 -10.13 -22.86
C THR A 393 -14.53 -9.33 -23.86
N ASP A 394 -13.40 -8.79 -23.41
CA ASP A 394 -12.39 -8.07 -24.19
C ASP A 394 -11.06 -8.16 -23.41
N ALA A 395 -10.24 -9.16 -23.75
CA ALA A 395 -8.98 -9.42 -23.03
C ALA A 395 -7.87 -8.42 -23.37
N ASP A 396 -7.97 -7.76 -24.53
CA ASP A 396 -6.99 -6.78 -25.04
C ASP A 396 -7.32 -5.34 -24.57
N MET A 397 -8.42 -5.16 -23.82
CA MET A 397 -8.89 -3.87 -23.33
C MET A 397 -7.78 -3.08 -22.63
N THR A 398 -7.49 -1.89 -23.17
CA THR A 398 -6.58 -0.90 -22.59
C THR A 398 -7.13 0.51 -22.80
N GLU A 399 -7.00 1.34 -21.77
CA GLU A 399 -7.52 2.72 -21.73
C GLU A 399 -6.58 3.73 -22.43
N GLY A 400 -5.72 3.25 -23.34
CA GLY A 400 -4.86 4.05 -24.19
C GLY A 400 -4.05 5.12 -23.46
N HIS A 401 -4.15 6.36 -23.97
CA HIS A 401 -3.50 7.54 -23.38
C HIS A 401 -4.38 8.12 -22.26
N SER A 402 -4.05 7.78 -21.02
CA SER A 402 -4.86 8.10 -19.84
C SER A 402 -4.01 8.15 -18.56
N LEU A 403 -4.52 8.87 -17.55
CA LEU A 403 -3.94 8.93 -16.19
C LEU A 403 -4.86 8.23 -15.19
N ILE A 404 -4.32 7.62 -14.12
CA ILE A 404 -5.14 7.03 -13.07
C ILE A 404 -5.76 8.13 -12.18
N TYR A 405 -7.09 8.14 -12.02
CA TYR A 405 -7.79 8.95 -11.00
C TYR A 405 -8.31 8.10 -9.83
N ASP A 406 -8.58 6.80 -10.06
CA ASP A 406 -9.01 5.86 -9.01
C ASP A 406 -8.12 4.61 -9.00
N PRO A 407 -7.14 4.52 -8.08
CA PRO A 407 -6.18 3.42 -8.05
C PRO A 407 -6.77 2.07 -7.63
N LEU A 408 -7.93 2.03 -6.98
CA LEU A 408 -8.58 0.77 -6.60
C LEU A 408 -9.33 0.15 -7.78
N GLU A 409 -9.97 0.96 -8.61
CA GLU A 409 -10.57 0.49 -9.86
C GLU A 409 -9.51 0.25 -10.95
N ALA A 410 -8.49 1.13 -11.04
CA ALA A 410 -7.38 0.96 -11.99
C ALA A 410 -6.55 -0.30 -11.71
N GLY A 411 -6.44 -0.73 -10.44
CA GLY A 411 -5.83 -2.01 -10.06
C GLY A 411 -6.74 -3.23 -10.19
N ASP A 412 -8.00 -3.09 -10.61
CA ASP A 412 -8.93 -4.22 -10.69
C ASP A 412 -8.67 -5.09 -11.92
N LEU A 413 -7.97 -6.21 -11.69
CA LEU A 413 -7.59 -7.23 -12.68
C LEU A 413 -8.73 -7.73 -13.57
N CYS A 414 -9.99 -7.63 -13.12
CA CYS A 414 -11.14 -8.06 -13.90
C CYS A 414 -11.61 -7.01 -14.91
N GLN A 415 -11.44 -5.73 -14.59
CA GLN A 415 -11.82 -4.61 -15.49
C GLN A 415 -10.64 -4.10 -16.31
N ASN A 416 -9.40 -4.31 -15.85
CA ASN A 416 -8.16 -3.91 -16.50
C ASN A 416 -7.31 -5.15 -16.84
N PRO A 417 -7.72 -5.97 -17.85
CA PRO A 417 -7.07 -7.25 -18.14
C PRO A 417 -5.62 -7.10 -18.62
N TYR A 418 -5.26 -5.95 -19.20
CA TYR A 418 -3.88 -5.62 -19.58
C TYR A 418 -2.87 -5.71 -18.42
N LEU A 419 -3.32 -5.67 -17.15
CA LEU A 419 -2.46 -5.86 -15.97
C LEU A 419 -1.99 -7.30 -15.77
N VAL A 420 -2.77 -8.28 -16.23
CA VAL A 420 -2.56 -9.72 -15.95
C VAL A 420 -1.19 -10.22 -16.43
N PRO A 421 -0.72 -9.92 -17.66
CA PRO A 421 0.62 -10.28 -18.10
C PRO A 421 1.74 -9.39 -17.52
N LEU A 422 1.44 -8.36 -16.71
CA LEU A 422 2.41 -7.35 -16.27
C LEU A 422 2.80 -7.44 -14.79
N HIS A 423 2.12 -8.27 -13.99
CA HIS A 423 2.38 -8.41 -12.56
C HIS A 423 2.75 -9.85 -12.20
N GLY A 424 3.80 -10.07 -11.39
CA GLY A 424 4.27 -11.43 -11.07
C GLY A 424 3.19 -12.32 -10.43
N LEU A 425 2.41 -11.79 -9.48
CA LEU A 425 1.24 -12.47 -8.90
C LEU A 425 0.33 -13.14 -9.96
N THR A 426 0.09 -12.49 -11.10
CA THR A 426 -0.81 -12.99 -12.15
C THR A 426 -0.11 -13.69 -13.31
N ILE A 427 1.21 -13.54 -13.42
CA ILE A 427 2.09 -14.36 -14.28
C ILE A 427 2.30 -15.75 -13.67
N GLU A 428 2.37 -15.84 -12.34
CA GLU A 428 2.60 -17.09 -11.62
C GLU A 428 1.43 -18.07 -11.69
N ALA A 429 1.75 -19.36 -11.76
CA ALA A 429 0.76 -20.42 -11.60
C ALA A 429 0.27 -20.48 -10.16
N HIS A 430 -1.05 -20.57 -9.97
CA HIS A 430 -1.72 -20.74 -8.68
C HIS A 430 -2.49 -22.07 -8.68
N ASP A 431 -1.81 -23.14 -8.28
CA ASP A 431 -2.36 -24.49 -8.12
C ASP A 431 -1.90 -25.15 -6.80
N GLN A 432 -2.31 -26.41 -6.58
CA GLN A 432 -2.00 -27.18 -5.36
C GLN A 432 -0.51 -27.33 -5.00
N TYR A 433 0.41 -27.09 -5.95
CA TYR A 433 1.87 -27.14 -5.76
C TYR A 433 2.53 -25.76 -5.61
N SER A 434 1.79 -24.68 -5.85
CA SER A 434 2.28 -23.30 -5.73
C SER A 434 2.63 -22.95 -4.27
N HIS A 435 3.49 -21.94 -4.11
CA HIS A 435 3.91 -21.45 -2.79
C HIS A 435 3.86 -19.91 -2.74
N PRO A 436 2.82 -19.32 -2.11
CA PRO A 436 1.76 -19.96 -1.34
C PRO A 436 0.83 -20.88 -2.15
N ARG A 437 0.25 -21.89 -1.48
CA ARG A 437 -0.89 -22.64 -2.03
C ARG A 437 -2.14 -21.76 -1.99
N PRO A 438 -2.88 -21.59 -3.10
CA PRO A 438 -4.18 -20.93 -3.10
C PRO A 438 -5.26 -21.85 -2.54
N HIS A 439 -6.35 -21.26 -2.07
CA HIS A 439 -7.52 -21.95 -1.58
C HIS A 439 -8.79 -21.48 -2.32
N THR A 440 -9.62 -22.43 -2.73
CA THR A 440 -10.89 -22.18 -3.45
C THR A 440 -12.13 -22.29 -2.55
N GLN A 441 -11.91 -22.57 -1.25
CA GLN A 441 -12.86 -22.46 -0.14
C GLN A 441 -12.65 -21.15 0.65
N LEU A 442 -13.72 -20.55 1.19
CA LEU A 442 -13.58 -19.36 2.06
C LEU A 442 -13.01 -19.78 3.43
N LEU A 443 -11.85 -19.24 3.80
CA LEU A 443 -11.18 -19.51 5.07
C LEU A 443 -10.84 -18.19 5.78
N PRO A 444 -11.00 -18.09 7.12
CA PRO A 444 -10.76 -16.86 7.88
C PRO A 444 -9.26 -16.65 8.12
N LEU A 445 -8.53 -16.42 7.02
CA LEU A 445 -7.10 -16.22 6.98
C LEU A 445 -6.78 -14.73 6.88
N PHE A 446 -5.93 -14.26 7.79
CA PHE A 446 -5.48 -12.87 7.86
C PHE A 446 -4.20 -12.70 7.02
N SER A 447 -4.19 -11.76 6.08
CA SER A 447 -3.13 -11.61 5.06
C SER A 447 -2.77 -10.13 4.86
N LEU A 448 -1.49 -9.84 4.58
CA LEU A 448 -0.93 -8.48 4.59
C LEU A 448 -1.47 -7.57 3.48
N ALA A 449 -1.81 -8.14 2.32
CA ALA A 449 -2.38 -7.44 1.17
C ALA A 449 -3.19 -8.40 0.30
N LYS A 450 -4.10 -7.86 -0.52
CA LYS A 450 -4.91 -8.66 -1.45
C LYS A 450 -5.41 -7.87 -2.65
N THR A 451 -5.74 -8.53 -3.76
CA THR A 451 -6.26 -7.87 -4.98
C THR A 451 -7.78 -7.85 -5.06
N SER A 452 -8.35 -7.37 -6.17
CA SER A 452 -9.80 -7.31 -6.39
C SER A 452 -10.52 -8.66 -6.44
N ILE A 453 -9.80 -9.78 -6.61
CA ILE A 453 -10.34 -11.14 -6.71
C ILE A 453 -10.27 -11.95 -5.41
N ASN A 454 -9.45 -11.53 -4.45
CA ASN A 454 -9.17 -12.28 -3.23
C ASN A 454 -10.22 -12.06 -2.12
N SER A 455 -10.25 -12.98 -1.14
CA SER A 455 -11.20 -12.97 -0.01
C SER A 455 -10.54 -13.07 1.38
N ASP A 456 -9.21 -12.97 1.45
CA ASP A 456 -8.42 -12.87 2.69
C ASP A 456 -8.85 -11.67 3.57
N ILE A 457 -8.53 -11.68 4.86
CA ILE A 457 -8.83 -10.56 5.78
C ILE A 457 -7.60 -9.64 5.89
N LEU A 458 -7.72 -8.36 5.52
CA LEU A 458 -6.60 -7.42 5.52
C LEU A 458 -6.15 -6.96 6.91
N ILE A 459 -4.84 -6.99 7.15
CA ILE A 459 -4.15 -6.56 8.39
C ILE A 459 -3.11 -5.47 8.13
N THR A 460 -2.52 -4.98 9.22
CA THR A 460 -1.48 -3.95 9.21
C THR A 460 -0.07 -4.55 9.29
N PRO A 461 0.74 -4.59 8.21
CA PRO A 461 2.10 -5.11 8.26
C PRO A 461 3.04 -4.16 9.03
N LEU A 462 3.55 -4.61 10.18
CA LEU A 462 4.58 -3.85 10.92
C LEU A 462 5.94 -3.85 10.23
N ASP A 463 6.16 -4.75 9.28
CA ASP A 463 7.27 -4.78 8.33
C ASP A 463 7.57 -3.40 7.69
N GLN A 464 6.54 -2.55 7.51
CA GLN A 464 6.63 -1.16 7.01
C GLN A 464 7.37 -0.18 7.94
N PHE A 465 7.74 -0.60 9.15
CA PHE A 465 8.47 0.19 10.13
C PHE A 465 9.96 -0.20 10.22
N PHE A 466 10.39 -1.29 9.58
CA PHE A 466 11.77 -1.81 9.70
C PHE A 466 12.79 -1.14 8.77
N ASP A 467 12.35 -0.47 7.69
CA ASP A 467 13.22 0.34 6.82
C ASP A 467 13.24 1.80 7.34
N PRO A 468 14.28 2.23 8.08
CA PRO A 468 14.30 3.57 8.70
C PRO A 468 14.44 4.66 7.63
N PRO A 469 13.78 5.83 7.79
CA PRO A 469 13.80 6.91 6.80
C PRO A 469 15.21 7.40 6.45
N GLY A 470 16.17 7.28 7.37
CA GLY A 470 17.49 7.91 7.27
C GLY A 470 17.39 9.43 7.29
N ARG A 471 18.49 10.13 6.98
CA ARG A 471 18.46 11.58 6.77
C ARG A 471 17.55 11.95 5.58
N ASP A 472 16.44 12.61 5.87
CA ASP A 472 15.67 13.38 4.90
C ASP A 472 16.32 14.77 4.69
N LEU A 473 15.99 15.42 3.58
CA LEU A 473 16.46 16.74 3.20
C LEU A 473 15.25 17.65 2.97
N ARG A 474 15.40 18.98 3.05
CA ARG A 474 14.32 19.88 2.61
C ARG A 474 14.19 19.78 1.08
N TRP A 475 13.05 20.19 0.54
CA TRP A 475 12.74 20.07 -0.89
C TRP A 475 13.81 20.75 -1.78
N GLU A 476 14.29 21.90 -1.31
CA GLU A 476 15.29 22.76 -1.94
C GLU A 476 16.69 22.14 -1.90
N ASP A 477 16.99 21.34 -0.87
CA ASP A 477 18.30 20.72 -0.67
C ASP A 477 18.45 19.39 -1.47
N LYS A 478 17.38 18.93 -2.15
CA LYS A 478 17.35 17.68 -2.94
C LYS A 478 17.99 17.88 -4.31
N ARG A 479 19.15 17.24 -4.49
CA ARG A 479 20.09 17.43 -5.61
C ARG A 479 19.66 16.85 -6.96
N SER A 480 18.52 16.15 -7.04
CA SER A 480 18.10 15.46 -8.25
C SER A 480 16.58 15.51 -8.41
N SER A 481 16.11 16.08 -9.51
CA SER A 481 14.69 16.06 -9.90
C SER A 481 14.33 14.81 -10.71
N LYS A 482 15.10 13.72 -10.64
CA LYS A 482 14.81 12.46 -11.33
C LYS A 482 13.90 11.56 -10.49
N LEU A 483 13.06 10.76 -11.15
CA LEU A 483 12.37 9.64 -10.52
C LEU A 483 13.36 8.54 -10.15
N ALA A 484 13.58 8.34 -8.85
CA ALA A 484 14.52 7.34 -8.37
C ALA A 484 13.83 6.04 -7.91
N TRP A 485 14.43 4.91 -8.30
CA TRP A 485 14.10 3.60 -7.76
C TRP A 485 15.34 2.72 -7.60
N ARG A 486 15.42 2.03 -6.47
CA ARG A 486 16.29 0.86 -6.27
C ARG A 486 15.51 -0.20 -5.50
N GLY A 487 15.62 -1.45 -5.92
CA GLY A 487 14.99 -2.60 -5.29
C GLY A 487 15.55 -3.91 -5.87
N SER A 488 15.34 -5.00 -5.15
CA SER A 488 15.54 -6.37 -5.64
C SER A 488 14.46 -6.75 -6.67
N PRO A 489 14.66 -7.81 -7.49
CA PRO A 489 13.74 -8.19 -8.57
C PRO A 489 12.41 -8.81 -8.09
N THR A 490 12.12 -8.70 -6.79
CA THR A 490 11.11 -9.46 -6.06
C THR A 490 9.71 -8.91 -6.25
N GLY A 491 9.26 -9.00 -7.50
CA GLY A 491 7.91 -8.75 -8.00
C GLY A 491 7.13 -10.03 -8.31
N ILE A 492 7.69 -11.20 -7.97
CA ILE A 492 7.30 -12.55 -8.40
C ILE A 492 7.92 -13.56 -7.43
N SER A 493 7.16 -14.54 -6.91
CA SER A 493 7.60 -15.49 -5.88
C SER A 493 8.80 -16.35 -6.31
N MET A 494 8.78 -16.89 -7.54
CA MET A 494 9.91 -17.70 -8.04
C MET A 494 10.03 -17.74 -9.58
N MET A 495 11.00 -17.00 -10.12
CA MET A 495 11.38 -17.01 -11.53
C MET A 495 12.03 -18.34 -11.95
N ASN A 496 11.66 -18.83 -13.12
CA ASN A 496 12.12 -20.06 -13.73
C ASN A 496 11.79 -20.03 -15.23
N GLN A 497 12.33 -20.96 -16.04
CA GLN A 497 12.13 -20.95 -17.50
C GLN A 497 10.67 -21.15 -17.97
N ASP A 498 9.76 -21.64 -17.13
CA ASP A 498 8.35 -21.82 -17.49
C ASP A 498 7.51 -20.54 -17.38
N LEU A 499 8.04 -19.48 -16.78
CA LEU A 499 7.35 -18.22 -16.56
C LEU A 499 7.95 -17.09 -17.41
N PRO A 500 7.15 -16.19 -18.01
CA PRO A 500 7.62 -14.97 -18.65
C PRO A 500 8.06 -13.94 -17.58
N TRP A 501 9.08 -14.27 -16.80
CA TRP A 501 9.56 -13.47 -15.67
C TRP A 501 10.03 -12.07 -16.06
N ARG A 502 10.45 -11.90 -17.33
CA ARG A 502 10.79 -10.60 -17.94
C ARG A 502 9.62 -9.61 -17.97
N ASP A 503 8.40 -10.10 -18.07
CA ASP A 503 7.18 -9.28 -18.10
C ASP A 503 6.70 -8.89 -16.69
N SER A 504 7.32 -9.42 -15.63
CA SER A 504 7.04 -8.98 -14.26
C SER A 504 7.43 -7.51 -14.05
N HIS A 505 6.60 -6.77 -13.33
CA HIS A 505 6.65 -5.31 -13.21
C HIS A 505 8.01 -4.73 -12.80
N ARG A 506 8.77 -5.40 -11.92
CA ARG A 506 10.11 -4.93 -11.51
C ARG A 506 11.20 -5.16 -12.55
N ILE A 507 11.05 -6.18 -13.38
CA ILE A 507 11.96 -6.46 -14.50
C ILE A 507 11.64 -5.50 -15.66
N ARG A 508 10.35 -5.37 -16.03
CA ARG A 508 9.88 -4.33 -16.96
C ARG A 508 10.30 -2.91 -16.58
N LEU A 509 10.20 -2.55 -15.29
CA LEU A 509 10.68 -1.26 -14.78
C LEU A 509 12.16 -1.02 -15.09
N HIS A 510 13.00 -2.05 -14.96
CA HIS A 510 14.42 -1.97 -15.28
C HIS A 510 14.64 -1.72 -16.77
N HIS A 511 13.96 -2.47 -17.64
CA HIS A 511 14.06 -2.29 -19.09
C HIS A 511 13.56 -0.92 -19.54
N TRP A 512 12.39 -0.48 -19.07
CA TRP A 512 11.84 0.85 -19.37
C TRP A 512 12.80 1.98 -18.95
N ALA A 513 13.28 1.96 -17.69
CA ALA A 513 14.18 2.99 -17.18
C ALA A 513 15.58 3.00 -17.82
N ASN A 514 16.03 1.83 -18.30
CA ASN A 514 17.35 1.66 -18.91
C ASN A 514 17.29 1.52 -20.44
N ASN A 515 16.14 1.77 -21.07
CA ASN A 515 16.01 1.82 -22.52
C ASN A 515 16.82 2.99 -23.09
N ARG A 516 17.71 2.72 -24.05
CA ARG A 516 18.58 3.71 -24.70
C ARG A 516 18.44 3.71 -26.24
N THR A 517 17.33 3.22 -26.78
CA THR A 517 17.05 3.32 -28.22
C THR A 517 16.85 4.77 -28.67
N LEU A 518 16.89 4.96 -29.99
CA LEU A 518 16.72 6.26 -30.64
C LEU A 518 15.26 6.54 -31.06
N ASP A 519 14.36 5.60 -30.78
CA ASP A 519 12.94 5.67 -31.16
C ASP A 519 12.26 6.85 -30.45
N GLY A 520 11.29 7.48 -31.14
CA GLY A 520 10.52 8.58 -30.58
C GLY A 520 9.58 8.10 -29.46
N VAL A 521 9.68 8.74 -28.29
CA VAL A 521 8.66 8.68 -27.23
C VAL A 521 7.99 10.04 -27.15
N SER A 522 6.67 10.05 -26.98
CA SER A 522 5.87 11.27 -26.91
C SER A 522 5.14 11.35 -25.58
N TYR A 523 5.06 12.55 -25.01
CA TYR A 523 4.33 12.84 -23.77
C TYR A 523 3.71 14.23 -23.84
N ILE A 524 2.76 14.49 -22.95
CA ILE A 524 2.15 15.81 -22.82
C ILE A 524 2.92 16.70 -21.85
N MET A 525 2.92 18.00 -22.13
CA MET A 525 3.51 19.03 -21.31
C MET A 525 2.56 20.24 -21.18
N PRO A 526 2.68 21.06 -20.12
CA PRO A 526 2.03 22.36 -20.04
C PRO A 526 2.27 23.22 -21.30
N ASP A 527 1.20 23.80 -21.87
CA ASP A 527 1.37 24.89 -22.83
C ASP A 527 1.35 26.24 -22.10
N LEU A 528 2.52 26.86 -22.01
CA LEU A 528 2.76 28.16 -21.40
C LEU A 528 3.10 29.23 -22.45
N GLY A 529 3.04 28.89 -23.75
CA GLY A 529 3.48 29.75 -24.86
C GLY A 529 4.92 29.52 -25.31
N GLN A 530 5.64 28.54 -24.75
CA GLN A 530 7.01 28.21 -25.16
C GLN A 530 7.11 27.67 -26.60
N SER A 531 8.29 27.83 -27.22
CA SER A 531 8.62 27.31 -28.55
C SER A 531 8.61 25.78 -28.60
N ASP A 532 8.17 25.23 -29.74
CA ASP A 532 8.14 23.79 -29.98
C ASP A 532 9.53 23.23 -30.38
N ASP A 533 10.45 24.10 -30.81
CA ASP A 533 11.84 23.80 -31.06
C ASP A 533 12.78 24.42 -30.00
N GLY A 534 13.85 23.67 -29.68
CA GLY A 534 14.93 24.12 -28.81
C GLY A 534 16.02 24.87 -29.55
N SER A 535 15.66 25.59 -30.62
CA SER A 535 16.55 26.48 -31.37
C SER A 535 16.39 27.91 -30.87
N GLU A 536 17.48 28.66 -30.83
CA GLU A 536 17.41 30.12 -30.91
C GLU A 536 16.98 30.45 -32.34
N ILE A 537 15.80 31.05 -32.53
CA ILE A 537 15.31 31.46 -33.85
C ILE A 537 15.95 32.82 -34.18
N GLU A 538 16.64 32.92 -35.32
CA GLU A 538 17.18 34.18 -35.83
C GLU A 538 16.04 35.12 -36.25
N ASP A 539 16.16 36.42 -35.93
CA ASP A 539 15.11 37.42 -36.18
C ASP A 539 14.73 37.54 -37.67
N THR A 540 13.50 37.18 -38.01
CA THR A 540 12.83 37.59 -39.26
C THR A 540 11.68 38.54 -38.95
N VAL A 541 11.99 39.84 -38.97
CA VAL A 541 11.03 40.92 -38.76
C VAL A 541 10.25 41.18 -40.04
N ASP A 542 9.02 40.68 -40.12
CA ASP A 542 8.01 41.13 -41.09
C ASP A 542 7.15 42.23 -40.45
N GLU A 543 7.18 43.43 -41.04
CA GLU A 543 6.44 44.60 -40.54
C GLU A 543 4.92 44.46 -40.81
N ALA A 544 4.09 44.69 -39.79
CA ALA A 544 2.63 44.74 -39.90
C ALA A 544 2.10 46.10 -39.45
N GLU A 545 1.21 46.71 -40.25
CA GLU A 545 0.74 48.09 -40.05
C GLU A 545 -0.19 48.23 -38.83
N GLU A 546 -0.01 49.30 -38.04
CA GLU A 546 -0.95 49.69 -36.99
C GLU A 546 -2.22 50.30 -37.60
N ASP A 547 -3.39 49.74 -37.31
CA ASP A 547 -4.67 50.46 -37.37
C ASP A 547 -5.55 50.05 -36.18
N GLY A 548 -6.12 51.02 -35.46
CA GLY A 548 -6.41 50.83 -34.03
C GLY A 548 -7.77 51.30 -33.52
N GLU A 549 -8.52 50.41 -32.86
CA GLU A 549 -9.65 50.76 -31.98
C GLU A 549 -9.53 50.11 -30.60
N ARG A 550 -9.52 50.95 -29.54
CA ARG A 550 -9.41 50.52 -28.14
C ARG A 550 -10.78 50.29 -27.48
N GLU A 551 -11.37 49.11 -27.67
CA GLU A 551 -12.45 48.65 -26.80
C GLU A 551 -11.96 48.26 -25.40
N ARG A 552 -12.64 48.75 -24.36
CA ARG A 552 -12.38 48.36 -22.96
C ARG A 552 -13.04 47.02 -22.64
N ARG A 553 -12.32 45.91 -22.83
CA ARG A 553 -12.80 44.58 -22.43
C ARG A 553 -12.67 44.34 -20.92
N GLN A 554 -13.61 43.57 -20.39
CA GLN A 554 -13.74 43.28 -18.95
C GLN A 554 -12.71 42.24 -18.50
N VAL A 555 -12.47 42.17 -17.18
CA VAL A 555 -11.61 41.14 -16.58
C VAL A 555 -12.29 39.77 -16.74
N GLN A 556 -11.86 39.02 -17.75
CA GLN A 556 -12.31 37.66 -18.05
C GLN A 556 -11.42 36.66 -17.30
N MET A 557 -11.96 35.48 -16.94
CA MET A 557 -11.16 34.43 -16.29
C MET A 557 -9.98 34.02 -17.19
N GLU A 558 -8.79 33.84 -16.62
CA GLU A 558 -7.64 33.38 -17.41
C GLU A 558 -7.94 32.04 -18.09
N PRO A 559 -7.54 31.85 -19.36
CA PRO A 559 -7.73 30.59 -20.04
C PRO A 559 -7.00 29.47 -19.29
N GLY A 560 -7.67 28.33 -19.17
CA GLY A 560 -7.13 27.14 -18.55
C GLY A 560 -5.83 26.70 -19.23
N LEU A 561 -4.91 26.13 -18.45
CA LEU A 561 -3.67 25.59 -18.96
C LEU A 561 -3.98 24.45 -19.96
N ALA A 562 -3.69 24.65 -21.23
CA ALA A 562 -3.76 23.62 -22.25
C ALA A 562 -2.55 22.68 -22.17
N TYR A 563 -2.55 21.59 -22.94
CA TYR A 563 -1.35 20.77 -23.15
C TYR A 563 -0.85 20.83 -24.59
N LYS A 564 0.48 20.77 -24.73
CA LYS A 564 1.19 20.43 -25.98
C LYS A 564 1.73 18.99 -25.86
N ARG A 565 2.02 18.35 -27.00
CA ARG A 565 2.64 17.02 -27.04
C ARG A 565 4.06 17.14 -27.57
N GLU A 566 5.05 16.91 -26.71
CA GLU A 566 6.46 16.90 -27.07
C GLU A 566 6.87 15.48 -27.50
N GLN A 567 7.75 15.35 -28.51
CA GLN A 567 8.35 14.07 -28.90
C GLN A 567 9.87 14.17 -28.87
N VAL A 568 10.52 13.25 -28.17
CA VAL A 568 11.98 13.15 -28.07
C VAL A 568 12.43 11.70 -28.25
N LYS A 569 13.73 11.49 -28.47
CA LYS A 569 14.29 10.13 -28.53
C LYS A 569 14.21 9.48 -27.14
N THR A 570 13.90 8.18 -27.07
CA THR A 570 13.73 7.45 -25.81
C THR A 570 14.95 7.52 -24.90
N LYS A 571 16.17 7.47 -25.48
CA LYS A 571 17.44 7.75 -24.79
C LYS A 571 17.53 9.15 -24.15
N VAL A 572 16.84 10.17 -24.66
CA VAL A 572 16.82 11.53 -24.08
C VAL A 572 15.83 11.57 -22.92
N ALA A 573 14.58 11.16 -23.12
CA ALA A 573 13.56 11.12 -22.08
C ALA A 573 14.02 10.33 -20.85
N THR A 574 14.44 9.08 -21.03
CA THR A 574 14.91 8.21 -19.93
C THR A 574 16.11 8.80 -19.18
N ASN A 575 17.10 9.34 -19.89
CA ASN A 575 18.27 9.97 -19.26
C ASN A 575 17.92 11.28 -18.53
N PHE A 576 16.90 12.01 -18.97
CA PHE A 576 16.45 13.23 -18.30
C PHE A 576 15.60 12.92 -17.06
N PHE A 577 14.56 12.11 -17.22
CA PHE A 577 13.53 11.86 -16.22
C PHE A 577 13.90 10.84 -15.13
N VAL A 578 14.68 9.80 -15.45
CA VAL A 578 14.69 8.56 -14.64
C VAL A 578 16.08 8.21 -14.09
N ASP A 579 16.11 7.68 -12.86
CA ASP A 579 17.22 6.90 -12.30
C ASP A 579 16.65 5.67 -11.55
N ALA A 580 16.21 4.65 -12.29
CA ALA A 580 15.67 3.41 -11.76
C ALA A 580 16.49 2.20 -12.22
N LYS A 581 16.90 1.35 -11.27
CA LYS A 581 17.67 0.11 -11.53
C LYS A 581 17.36 -0.98 -10.50
N LEU A 582 17.36 -2.23 -10.95
CA LEU A 582 17.46 -3.41 -10.10
C LEU A 582 18.78 -3.39 -9.31
N ALA A 583 18.75 -3.88 -8.07
CA ALA A 583 19.85 -3.71 -7.12
C ALA A 583 20.20 -4.97 -6.32
N GLY A 584 21.50 -5.17 -6.11
CA GLY A 584 22.07 -6.34 -5.43
C GLY A 584 22.51 -7.40 -6.44
N GLY A 585 21.55 -8.21 -6.89
CA GLY A 585 21.76 -9.35 -7.78
C GLY A 585 20.46 -10.15 -7.92
N PRO A 586 20.46 -11.22 -8.73
CA PRO A 586 19.28 -12.07 -8.88
C PRO A 586 19.02 -12.86 -7.60
N ILE A 587 17.73 -13.02 -7.31
CA ILE A 587 17.13 -13.77 -6.21
C ILE A 587 15.68 -14.07 -6.61
N GLN A 588 15.03 -15.03 -5.92
CA GLN A 588 13.72 -15.57 -6.33
C GLN A 588 13.78 -16.08 -7.77
N CYS A 589 14.82 -16.86 -8.06
CA CYS A 589 15.14 -17.36 -9.38
C CYS A 589 15.74 -18.77 -9.30
N SER A 590 16.04 -19.35 -10.45
CA SER A 590 16.32 -20.77 -10.60
C SER A 590 17.79 -21.05 -11.03
N GLU A 591 18.62 -21.68 -10.17
CA GLU A 591 20.05 -21.99 -10.47
C GLU A 591 20.29 -23.40 -11.09
N GLU A 592 19.26 -24.22 -11.28
CA GLU A 592 19.35 -25.60 -11.82
C GLU A 592 18.90 -25.69 -13.31
N ASP A 593 17.91 -24.90 -13.73
CA ASP A 593 17.70 -24.50 -15.15
C ASP A 593 18.65 -23.36 -15.58
N GLY A 594 19.20 -22.63 -14.61
CA GLY A 594 20.10 -21.50 -14.84
C GLY A 594 19.41 -20.17 -15.11
N THR A 595 18.11 -19.99 -14.85
CA THR A 595 17.41 -18.67 -14.88
C THR A 595 18.12 -17.62 -14.01
N CYS A 596 18.63 -17.99 -12.84
CA CYS A 596 19.44 -17.09 -12.02
C CYS A 596 20.74 -16.72 -12.74
N ASP A 597 21.42 -17.65 -13.41
CA ASP A 597 22.63 -17.39 -14.21
C ASP A 597 22.31 -16.56 -15.47
N GLU A 598 21.16 -16.79 -16.10
CA GLU A 598 20.60 -15.98 -17.19
C GLU A 598 20.45 -14.52 -16.73
N MET A 599 19.79 -14.29 -15.58
CA MET A 599 19.68 -12.97 -14.95
C MET A 599 21.02 -12.34 -14.53
N LYS A 600 22.11 -13.13 -14.39
CA LYS A 600 23.48 -12.60 -14.19
C LYS A 600 24.12 -12.21 -15.53
N GLN A 601 23.89 -12.97 -16.60
CA GLN A 601 24.81 -13.04 -17.75
C GLN A 601 24.25 -12.64 -19.13
N VAL A 602 22.93 -12.57 -19.35
CA VAL A 602 22.39 -12.30 -20.71
C VAL A 602 22.90 -10.96 -21.26
N PRO A 603 23.53 -10.93 -22.46
CA PRO A 603 23.91 -9.69 -23.13
C PRO A 603 22.68 -8.89 -23.63
N CYS A 604 22.74 -7.57 -23.57
CA CYS A 604 21.66 -6.70 -24.05
C CYS A 604 21.52 -6.79 -25.59
N PRO A 605 20.35 -7.17 -26.15
CA PRO A 605 20.18 -7.34 -27.59
C PRO A 605 20.09 -6.02 -28.39
N LEU A 606 20.10 -4.85 -27.72
CA LEU A 606 19.87 -3.54 -28.34
C LEU A 606 21.15 -2.74 -28.65
N THR A 607 22.34 -3.29 -28.40
CA THR A 607 23.62 -2.60 -28.65
C THR A 607 24.22 -2.98 -30.01
N SER A 608 23.91 -2.18 -31.05
CA SER A 608 24.44 -2.34 -32.42
C SER A 608 25.83 -1.74 -32.65
N SER A 609 26.54 -1.33 -31.60
CA SER A 609 27.85 -0.67 -31.66
C SER A 609 28.95 -1.57 -31.08
N ILE A 610 30.05 -1.69 -31.81
CA ILE A 610 31.22 -2.51 -31.46
C ILE A 610 31.95 -1.97 -30.20
N ALA A 611 31.63 -0.75 -29.75
CA ALA A 611 32.17 -0.17 -28.52
C ALA A 611 31.36 -0.51 -27.25
N ASP A 612 30.12 -1.00 -27.38
CA ASP A 612 29.22 -1.31 -26.25
C ASP A 612 29.29 -2.79 -25.80
N ASN A 613 30.36 -3.50 -26.20
CA ASN A 613 30.57 -4.90 -25.88
C ASN A 613 30.57 -5.15 -24.36
N ILE A 614 29.78 -6.15 -23.93
CA ILE A 614 29.53 -6.52 -22.52
C ILE A 614 28.73 -5.45 -21.75
N SER A 615 27.49 -5.21 -22.19
CA SER A 615 26.42 -4.74 -21.29
C SER A 615 25.35 -5.83 -21.16
N ASN A 616 25.00 -6.18 -19.91
CA ASN A 616 24.02 -7.22 -19.64
C ASN A 616 22.60 -6.62 -19.66
N GLU A 617 21.62 -7.43 -20.07
CA GLU A 617 20.19 -7.12 -20.09
C GLU A 617 19.70 -6.52 -18.77
N ILE A 618 20.17 -7.08 -17.64
CA ILE A 618 20.04 -6.47 -16.31
C ILE A 618 21.38 -5.88 -15.85
N ASN A 619 21.46 -4.55 -15.92
CA ASN A 619 22.55 -3.74 -15.38
C ASN A 619 22.35 -3.51 -13.86
N TRP A 620 22.75 -4.50 -13.06
CA TRP A 620 22.61 -4.52 -11.59
C TRP A 620 23.35 -3.36 -10.90
N ALA A 621 22.61 -2.60 -10.09
CA ALA A 621 23.17 -1.55 -9.22
C ALA A 621 23.56 -2.10 -7.83
N PRO A 622 24.47 -1.45 -7.09
CA PRO A 622 24.61 -1.71 -5.65
C PRO A 622 23.32 -1.29 -4.91
N ARG A 623 22.97 -2.03 -3.84
CA ARG A 623 21.89 -1.63 -2.91
C ARG A 623 22.23 -0.26 -2.31
N GLN A 624 21.29 0.70 -2.36
CA GLN A 624 21.47 2.05 -1.86
C GLN A 624 20.84 2.23 -0.46
N ARG A 625 21.47 3.05 0.39
CA ARG A 625 20.88 3.50 1.66
C ARG A 625 19.79 4.54 1.40
N ALA A 626 18.78 4.60 2.28
CA ALA A 626 17.69 5.57 2.19
C ALA A 626 18.17 7.01 1.95
N GLU A 627 19.22 7.46 2.65
CA GLU A 627 19.82 8.81 2.52
C GLU A 627 20.39 9.17 1.13
N ILE A 628 20.54 8.18 0.25
CA ILE A 628 20.94 8.38 -1.16
C ILE A 628 19.69 8.59 -2.01
N LEU A 629 18.65 7.77 -1.81
CA LEU A 629 17.35 7.93 -2.45
C LEU A 629 16.71 9.27 -2.06
N ASN A 630 16.71 9.64 -0.78
CA ASN A 630 16.11 10.88 -0.23
C ASN A 630 16.66 12.19 -0.83
N ARG A 631 17.74 12.13 -1.62
CA ARG A 631 18.29 13.25 -2.41
C ARG A 631 17.48 13.55 -3.68
N HIS A 632 16.52 12.70 -4.01
CA HIS A 632 15.65 12.83 -5.17
C HIS A 632 14.32 13.47 -4.78
N LYS A 633 13.84 14.41 -5.60
CA LYS A 633 12.51 15.01 -5.44
C LYS A 633 11.37 14.02 -5.71
N PHE A 634 11.57 13.07 -6.62
CA PHE A 634 10.57 12.06 -6.99
C PHE A 634 11.07 10.65 -6.65
N LEU A 635 10.23 9.84 -6.01
CA LEU A 635 10.53 8.47 -5.60
C LEU A 635 9.45 7.52 -6.12
N LEU A 636 9.85 6.37 -6.66
CA LEU A 636 8.90 5.35 -7.08
C LEU A 636 8.63 4.33 -5.95
N ASP A 637 7.37 4.20 -5.58
CA ASP A 637 6.86 3.00 -4.96
C ASP A 637 6.32 2.04 -6.02
N ILE A 638 6.64 0.76 -5.88
CA ILE A 638 6.12 -0.30 -6.73
C ILE A 638 5.99 -1.57 -5.90
N ASP A 639 4.94 -2.33 -6.17
CA ASP A 639 4.62 -3.59 -5.50
C ASP A 639 5.76 -4.64 -5.62
N GLY A 640 5.65 -5.70 -4.83
CA GLY A 640 6.54 -6.86 -4.85
C GLY A 640 5.82 -8.12 -5.29
N ASN A 641 6.18 -9.25 -4.67
CA ASN A 641 5.40 -10.49 -4.78
C ASN A 641 3.97 -10.22 -4.30
N GLY A 642 3.87 -9.53 -3.16
CA GLY A 642 2.70 -8.85 -2.65
C GLY A 642 2.83 -7.32 -2.76
N TRP A 643 2.40 -6.64 -1.70
CA TRP A 643 2.49 -5.20 -1.46
C TRP A 643 3.95 -4.68 -1.29
N SER A 644 4.12 -3.35 -1.11
CA SER A 644 5.45 -2.72 -0.96
C SER A 644 5.86 -2.44 0.49
N GLY A 645 6.85 -3.20 0.98
CA GLY A 645 7.57 -2.98 2.25
C GLY A 645 8.08 -1.54 2.45
N ARG A 646 8.33 -0.80 1.37
CA ARG A 646 9.00 0.51 1.42
C ARG A 646 8.03 1.69 1.44
N PHE A 647 6.74 1.51 1.11
CA PHE A 647 5.81 2.61 0.84
C PHE A 647 5.78 3.65 1.97
N ARG A 648 5.57 3.19 3.21
CA ARG A 648 5.56 4.05 4.40
C ARG A 648 6.85 4.84 4.57
N ARG A 649 8.02 4.22 4.35
CA ARG A 649 9.31 4.94 4.44
C ARG A 649 9.40 6.01 3.36
N LEU A 650 9.07 5.68 2.11
CA LEU A 650 9.13 6.64 0.99
C LEU A 650 8.25 7.86 1.27
N MET A 651 7.00 7.63 1.69
CA MET A 651 6.04 8.68 2.04
C MET A 651 6.46 9.52 3.24
N SER A 652 7.29 9.00 4.16
CA SER A 652 7.76 9.76 5.34
C SER A 652 8.80 10.86 5.02
N THR A 653 9.25 10.96 3.77
CA THR A 653 10.28 11.91 3.33
C THR A 653 9.68 13.13 2.63
N ASN A 654 10.42 14.23 2.53
CA ASN A 654 10.05 15.42 1.74
C ASN A 654 10.14 15.17 0.21
N SER A 655 9.81 13.97 -0.28
CA SER A 655 9.87 13.62 -1.71
C SER A 655 8.50 13.17 -2.20
N LEU A 656 8.13 13.56 -3.42
CA LEU A 656 6.88 13.12 -4.03
C LEU A 656 6.99 11.64 -4.38
N VAL A 657 6.13 10.83 -3.77
CA VAL A 657 5.99 9.42 -4.11
C VAL A 657 5.03 9.28 -5.28
N ILE A 658 5.49 8.60 -6.32
CA ILE A 658 4.65 8.01 -7.36
C ILE A 658 4.46 6.54 -6.98
N LYS A 659 3.22 6.02 -6.88
CA LYS A 659 2.95 4.60 -6.56
C LYS A 659 2.33 3.89 -7.75
N VAL A 660 2.90 2.73 -8.08
CA VAL A 660 2.44 1.80 -9.12
C VAL A 660 2.10 0.47 -8.45
N GLY A 661 0.90 -0.07 -8.65
CA GLY A 661 0.50 -1.32 -8.00
C GLY A 661 -0.92 -1.78 -8.28
N ILE A 662 -1.24 -3.00 -7.82
CA ILE A 662 -2.56 -3.66 -7.96
C ILE A 662 -3.16 -4.10 -6.61
N PHE A 663 -2.38 -4.04 -5.52
CA PHE A 663 -2.85 -4.49 -4.21
C PHE A 663 -3.73 -3.46 -3.50
N THR A 664 -4.80 -3.95 -2.88
CA THR A 664 -5.40 -3.29 -1.72
C THR A 664 -4.59 -3.64 -0.48
N GLU A 665 -4.08 -2.62 0.18
CA GLU A 665 -3.50 -2.67 1.53
C GLU A 665 -4.57 -2.11 2.51
N TRP A 666 -4.26 -1.99 3.81
CA TRP A 666 -5.25 -1.59 4.83
C TRP A 666 -5.58 -0.08 4.83
N PHE A 667 -4.66 0.77 4.37
CA PHE A 667 -4.70 2.23 4.52
C PHE A 667 -5.32 2.99 3.33
N GLN A 668 -5.71 2.30 2.26
CA GLN A 668 -6.24 2.93 1.04
C GLN A 668 -7.41 3.93 1.28
N PRO A 669 -8.36 3.70 2.21
CA PRO A 669 -9.40 4.69 2.53
C PRO A 669 -8.87 6.06 3.04
N HIS A 670 -7.66 6.07 3.61
CA HIS A 670 -7.01 7.24 4.21
C HIS A 670 -5.98 7.90 3.27
N LEU A 671 -5.65 7.26 2.13
CA LEU A 671 -4.59 7.66 1.22
C LEU A 671 -5.17 8.26 -0.08
N ILE A 672 -5.13 9.59 -0.20
CA ILE A 672 -5.85 10.29 -1.27
C ILE A 672 -4.95 10.56 -2.50
N PRO A 673 -5.27 9.99 -3.68
CA PRO A 673 -4.50 10.21 -4.90
C PRO A 673 -4.63 11.66 -5.37
N TRP A 674 -3.56 12.21 -5.94
CA TRP A 674 -3.44 13.61 -6.36
C TRP A 674 -3.59 14.65 -5.24
N PHE A 675 -3.64 14.21 -3.98
CA PHE A 675 -3.52 15.08 -2.81
C PHE A 675 -2.30 14.72 -1.94
N MET A 676 -2.01 13.42 -1.74
CA MET A 676 -0.91 12.93 -0.89
C MET A 676 0.21 12.25 -1.68
N TYR A 677 -0.10 11.74 -2.88
CA TYR A 677 0.81 11.01 -3.76
C TYR A 677 0.27 11.03 -5.20
N VAL A 678 1.05 10.56 -6.16
CA VAL A 678 0.59 10.37 -7.55
C VAL A 678 0.48 8.87 -7.86
N PRO A 679 -0.67 8.36 -8.31
CA PRO A 679 -0.75 7.03 -8.90
C PRO A 679 -0.21 7.02 -10.33
N ALA A 680 0.35 5.89 -10.77
CA ALA A 680 0.77 5.69 -12.16
C ALA A 680 0.52 4.25 -12.63
N LYS A 681 0.39 4.05 -13.95
CA LYS A 681 0.05 2.77 -14.57
C LYS A 681 1.19 1.73 -14.47
N LEU A 682 0.82 0.46 -14.34
CA LEU A 682 1.74 -0.68 -14.29
C LEU A 682 2.51 -0.90 -15.61
N ASP A 683 2.00 -0.36 -16.73
CA ASP A 683 2.70 -0.37 -18.01
C ASP A 683 3.79 0.71 -18.11
N PHE A 684 3.80 1.71 -17.22
CA PHE A 684 4.63 2.93 -17.21
C PHE A 684 4.38 3.93 -18.36
N SER A 685 3.25 3.81 -19.07
CA SER A 685 2.90 4.65 -20.22
C SER A 685 2.63 6.12 -19.86
N ASP A 686 2.03 6.37 -18.69
CA ASP A 686 1.72 7.70 -18.14
C ASP A 686 2.90 8.38 -17.42
N MET A 687 3.97 7.62 -17.15
CA MET A 687 5.06 8.05 -16.28
C MET A 687 5.82 9.26 -16.83
N PHE A 688 5.93 9.42 -18.16
CA PHE A 688 6.54 10.60 -18.75
C PHE A 688 5.62 11.83 -18.75
N ASP A 689 4.30 11.66 -18.91
CA ASP A 689 3.33 12.78 -18.79
C ASP A 689 3.34 13.36 -17.37
N ILE A 690 3.32 12.48 -16.37
CA ILE A 690 3.40 12.84 -14.95
C ILE A 690 4.69 13.62 -14.67
N LEU A 691 5.84 13.11 -15.14
CA LEU A 691 7.12 13.75 -14.85
C LEU A 691 7.33 15.03 -15.68
N ALA A 692 6.86 15.11 -16.92
CA ALA A 692 6.95 16.33 -17.74
C ALA A 692 6.26 17.52 -17.07
N PHE A 693 5.08 17.32 -16.47
CA PHE A 693 4.36 18.36 -15.73
C PHE A 693 5.14 18.84 -14.48
N PHE A 694 5.55 17.92 -13.60
CA PHE A 694 6.17 18.30 -12.33
C PHE A 694 7.65 18.71 -12.44
N ARG A 695 8.39 18.19 -13.44
CA ARG A 695 9.83 18.43 -13.62
C ARG A 695 10.15 19.46 -14.71
N GLY A 696 9.27 19.65 -15.69
CA GLY A 696 9.64 20.24 -16.99
C GLY A 696 10.13 19.16 -17.96
N THR A 697 10.52 19.54 -19.18
CA THR A 697 10.93 18.62 -20.26
C THR A 697 12.42 18.72 -20.59
N PRO A 698 13.00 17.83 -21.44
CA PRO A 698 14.40 17.95 -21.87
C PRO A 698 14.73 19.26 -22.61
N HIS A 699 13.77 19.85 -23.32
CA HIS A 699 13.93 21.18 -23.95
C HIS A 699 13.65 22.31 -22.97
N HIS A 700 12.61 22.15 -22.13
CA HIS A 700 12.12 23.15 -21.18
C HIS A 700 12.26 22.66 -19.72
N PRO A 701 13.50 22.46 -19.22
CA PRO A 701 13.80 21.73 -17.97
C PRO A 701 13.49 22.52 -16.69
N ASP A 702 13.01 23.74 -16.85
CA ASP A 702 12.87 24.77 -15.84
C ASP A 702 11.48 25.45 -15.92
N LEU A 703 10.57 24.86 -16.71
CA LEU A 703 9.14 25.16 -16.76
C LEU A 703 8.27 24.16 -15.95
N GLY A 704 8.88 23.40 -15.03
CA GLY A 704 8.19 22.42 -14.18
C GLY A 704 7.38 23.02 -13.02
N PHE A 705 6.31 22.32 -12.64
CA PHE A 705 5.41 22.63 -11.51
C PHE A 705 5.97 22.13 -10.17
N ASP A 706 7.09 22.74 -9.75
CA ASP A 706 7.90 22.31 -8.61
C ASP A 706 7.30 22.64 -7.22
N GLU A 707 6.56 23.76 -7.06
CA GLU A 707 5.81 24.01 -5.82
C GLU A 707 4.66 23.01 -5.65
N THR A 708 4.01 22.65 -6.75
CA THR A 708 2.92 21.67 -6.79
C THR A 708 3.41 20.29 -6.37
N ALA A 709 4.57 19.87 -6.88
CA ALA A 709 5.23 18.64 -6.46
C ALA A 709 5.65 18.67 -4.98
N LYS A 710 6.15 19.82 -4.49
CA LYS A 710 6.47 20.04 -3.07
C LYS A 710 5.24 19.94 -2.16
N ALA A 711 4.08 20.45 -2.59
CA ALA A 711 2.83 20.38 -1.85
C ALA A 711 2.36 18.92 -1.67
N LEU A 712 2.34 18.14 -2.76
CA LEU A 712 2.02 16.72 -2.72
C LEU A 712 3.00 15.93 -1.82
N ALA A 713 4.31 16.18 -1.94
CA ALA A 713 5.33 15.57 -1.10
C ALA A 713 5.12 15.86 0.41
N ARG A 714 4.79 17.11 0.74
CA ARG A 714 4.46 17.52 2.12
C ARG A 714 3.20 16.81 2.63
N ASN A 715 2.18 16.66 1.80
CA ASN A 715 0.94 15.97 2.16
C ASN A 715 1.17 14.47 2.39
N GLY A 716 1.97 13.79 1.56
CA GLY A 716 2.38 12.39 1.78
C GLY A 716 3.13 12.20 3.11
N LYS A 717 4.00 13.14 3.45
CA LYS A 717 4.70 13.17 4.75
C LYS A 717 3.76 13.43 5.93
N CYS A 718 2.78 14.33 5.78
CA CYS A 718 1.75 14.55 6.79
C CYS A 718 0.82 13.34 6.99
N PHE A 719 0.52 12.60 5.92
CA PHE A 719 -0.19 11.31 5.99
C PHE A 719 0.57 10.32 6.88
N VAL A 720 1.87 10.08 6.66
CA VAL A 720 2.63 9.16 7.52
C VAL A 720 2.74 9.66 8.97
N GLN A 721 2.90 10.97 9.16
CA GLN A 721 3.04 11.55 10.51
C GLN A 721 1.73 11.62 11.32
N ARG A 722 0.56 11.37 10.71
CA ARG A 722 -0.75 11.57 11.37
C ARG A 722 -1.80 10.49 11.12
N MET A 723 -1.59 9.59 10.16
CA MET A 723 -2.52 8.50 9.78
C MET A 723 -1.78 7.18 9.45
N PHE A 724 -0.48 7.08 9.76
CA PHE A 724 0.34 5.86 9.58
C PHE A 724 1.36 5.67 10.73
N ARG A 725 0.90 5.98 11.94
CA ARG A 725 1.59 5.78 13.22
C ARG A 725 1.17 4.44 13.83
N ILE A 726 1.86 3.97 14.87
CA ILE A 726 1.52 2.70 15.53
C ILE A 726 0.10 2.75 16.11
N GLU A 727 -0.29 3.91 16.60
CA GLU A 727 -1.61 4.27 17.10
C GLU A 727 -2.72 4.10 16.05
N ASP A 728 -2.45 4.46 14.78
CA ASP A 728 -3.40 4.27 13.67
C ASP A 728 -3.55 2.78 13.32
N LEU A 729 -2.44 2.02 13.35
CA LEU A 729 -2.45 0.56 13.17
C LEU A 729 -3.20 -0.14 14.31
N GLN A 730 -3.00 0.29 15.56
CA GLN A 730 -3.73 -0.20 16.73
C GLN A 730 -5.23 0.06 16.60
N ALA A 731 -5.63 1.27 16.21
CA ALA A 731 -7.05 1.58 16.01
C ALA A 731 -7.72 0.74 14.90
N TYR A 732 -7.01 0.46 13.81
CA TYR A 732 -7.48 -0.45 12.76
C TYR A 732 -7.58 -1.90 13.26
N MET A 733 -6.52 -2.43 13.88
CA MET A 733 -6.50 -3.82 14.33
C MET A 733 -7.46 -4.09 15.49
N MET A 734 -7.64 -3.12 16.40
CA MET A 734 -8.67 -3.18 17.45
C MET A 734 -10.05 -3.26 16.82
N ARG A 735 -10.39 -2.36 15.90
CA ARG A 735 -11.70 -2.37 15.22
C ARG A 735 -11.93 -3.68 14.44
N LEU A 736 -10.90 -4.18 13.76
CA LEU A 736 -10.95 -5.47 13.06
C LEU A 736 -11.22 -6.63 14.02
N PHE A 737 -10.54 -6.67 15.17
CA PHE A 737 -10.68 -7.74 16.16
C PHE A 737 -12.02 -7.67 16.90
N LEU A 738 -12.57 -6.48 17.17
CA LEU A 738 -13.92 -6.33 17.73
C LEU A 738 -15.00 -6.85 16.78
N GLU A 739 -14.91 -6.57 15.47
CA GLU A 739 -15.84 -7.12 14.47
C GLU A 739 -15.65 -8.63 14.25
N TYR A 740 -14.40 -9.11 14.22
CA TYR A 740 -14.08 -10.53 14.09
C TYR A 740 -14.49 -11.34 15.32
N ALA A 741 -14.45 -10.74 16.53
CA ALA A 741 -14.97 -11.37 17.74
C ALA A 741 -16.47 -11.70 17.62
N ARG A 742 -17.27 -10.86 16.95
CA ARG A 742 -18.69 -11.17 16.65
C ARG A 742 -18.82 -12.47 15.86
N LEU A 743 -17.92 -12.71 14.89
CA LEU A 743 -17.91 -13.92 14.07
C LEU A 743 -17.42 -15.14 14.84
N ALA A 744 -16.41 -14.96 15.69
CA ALA A 744 -15.79 -16.02 16.49
C ALA A 744 -16.64 -16.49 17.69
N ALA A 745 -17.50 -15.62 18.22
CA ALA A 745 -18.31 -15.87 19.42
C ALA A 745 -19.27 -17.06 19.31
N ASP A 746 -19.62 -17.62 20.46
CA ASP A 746 -20.63 -18.67 20.58
C ASP A 746 -22.04 -18.19 20.19
N GLU A 747 -22.91 -19.15 19.86
CA GLU A 747 -24.30 -18.85 19.49
C GLU A 747 -25.09 -18.38 20.73
N GLY A 748 -25.88 -17.32 20.56
CA GLY A 748 -26.60 -16.67 21.66
C GLY A 748 -25.80 -15.68 22.50
N VAL A 749 -24.49 -15.50 22.25
CA VAL A 749 -23.69 -14.45 22.90
C VAL A 749 -23.96 -13.10 22.24
N ASP A 750 -24.43 -12.13 23.02
CA ASP A 750 -24.57 -10.75 22.55
C ASP A 750 -23.20 -10.06 22.43
N MET A 751 -22.92 -9.63 21.20
CA MET A 751 -21.68 -9.03 20.74
C MET A 751 -21.91 -7.67 20.05
N ASP A 752 -23.10 -7.10 20.19
CA ASP A 752 -23.43 -5.76 19.72
C ASP A 752 -23.19 -4.73 20.83
N PHE A 753 -22.82 -3.50 20.44
CA PHE A 753 -22.81 -2.36 21.33
C PHE A 753 -24.20 -1.72 21.33
N HIS A 754 -24.70 -1.35 22.51
CA HIS A 754 -26.00 -0.71 22.68
C HIS A 754 -25.77 0.70 23.21
N TYR A 755 -25.71 1.67 22.30
CA TYR A 755 -25.62 3.07 22.67
C TYR A 755 -26.93 3.52 23.34
N ILE A 756 -26.80 4.20 24.47
CA ILE A 756 -27.90 4.89 25.15
C ILE A 756 -27.63 6.38 24.95
N ASP A 757 -28.54 7.11 24.30
CA ASP A 757 -28.36 8.54 24.13
C ASP A 757 -28.58 9.25 25.50
N PRO A 758 -27.66 10.11 25.97
CA PRO A 758 -27.84 10.85 27.22
C PRO A 758 -29.13 11.67 27.29
N ALA A 759 -29.73 12.04 26.14
CA ALA A 759 -31.04 12.67 26.10
C ALA A 759 -32.18 11.74 26.55
N ASP A 760 -32.16 10.46 26.13
CA ASP A 760 -33.23 9.50 26.44
C ASP A 760 -33.27 9.15 27.94
N VAL A 761 -32.10 9.14 28.60
CA VAL A 761 -31.98 8.95 30.06
C VAL A 761 -32.74 10.04 30.84
N SER A 762 -32.89 11.25 30.29
CA SER A 762 -33.62 12.35 30.93
C SER A 762 -35.15 12.23 30.86
N LEU A 763 -35.67 11.23 30.12
CA LEU A 763 -37.10 10.95 29.97
C LEU A 763 -37.52 9.63 30.66
N GLY A 764 -36.57 8.87 31.20
CA GLY A 764 -36.84 7.71 32.07
C GLY A 764 -37.30 8.13 33.47
N SER A 765 -38.25 7.38 34.04
CA SER A 765 -38.73 7.62 35.41
C SER A 765 -37.67 7.31 36.48
N GLU A 766 -37.80 7.91 37.66
CA GLU A 766 -36.87 7.81 38.81
C GLU A 766 -36.54 6.39 39.34
N ALA A 767 -37.12 5.34 38.77
CA ALA A 767 -36.92 3.95 39.17
C ALA A 767 -35.48 3.43 38.92
N ASP A 768 -34.87 3.75 37.77
CA ASP A 768 -33.58 3.16 37.37
C ASP A 768 -32.36 3.84 38.05
N ILE A 769 -32.56 5.01 38.66
CA ILE A 769 -31.49 5.78 39.34
C ILE A 769 -30.91 5.00 40.53
N HIS A 770 -31.65 4.03 41.09
CA HIS A 770 -31.16 3.16 42.16
C HIS A 770 -30.23 2.02 41.69
N ALA A 771 -30.20 1.67 40.40
CA ALA A 771 -29.35 0.58 39.90
C ALA A 771 -27.88 1.01 39.76
N HIS A 772 -27.61 2.25 39.32
CA HIS A 772 -26.25 2.71 39.02
C HIS A 772 -25.45 3.22 40.23
N LYS A 773 -26.08 3.49 41.39
CA LYS A 773 -25.35 3.88 42.60
C LYS A 773 -24.68 2.72 43.35
N ALA A 774 -24.97 1.46 42.98
CA ALA A 774 -24.43 0.29 43.66
C ALA A 774 -22.99 -0.11 43.24
N PHE A 775 -22.33 0.67 42.37
CA PHE A 775 -21.01 0.33 41.81
C PHE A 775 -19.84 1.22 42.27
N ASP A 776 -20.08 2.35 42.95
CA ASP A 776 -19.02 3.26 43.42
C ASP A 776 -18.59 3.02 44.89
N GLU A 777 -19.41 2.36 45.72
CA GLU A 777 -19.09 2.09 47.14
C GLU A 777 -18.29 0.79 47.33
N TYR A 778 -17.08 0.70 46.74
CA TYR A 778 -16.08 -0.31 47.11
C TYR A 778 -14.62 0.14 46.96
N LYS A 779 -14.32 1.38 47.39
CA LYS A 779 -12.96 1.93 47.49
C LYS A 779 -12.70 2.68 48.80
N ASP A 780 -12.80 1.97 49.92
CA ASP A 780 -12.10 2.33 51.16
C ASP A 780 -11.47 1.08 51.78
N PHE A 781 -10.15 1.12 51.99
CA PHE A 781 -9.41 0.18 52.83
C PHE A 781 -8.80 0.99 53.98
N PRO A 782 -8.97 0.57 55.25
CA PRO A 782 -8.46 1.33 56.38
C PRO A 782 -6.93 1.25 56.48
N GLU A 783 -6.32 2.34 56.96
CA GLU A 783 -4.92 2.36 57.36
C GLU A 783 -4.69 1.50 58.63
N PRO A 784 -3.51 0.89 58.81
CA PRO A 784 -3.20 0.12 60.02
C PRO A 784 -2.84 1.06 61.19
N GLU A 785 -3.37 0.76 62.38
CA GLU A 785 -2.99 1.45 63.62
C GLU A 785 -1.54 1.11 64.02
N GLU A 786 -0.70 2.13 64.22
CA GLU A 786 0.53 1.98 65.02
C GLU A 786 0.17 2.10 66.50
N ASP A 787 0.55 1.09 67.31
CA ASP A 787 0.54 1.19 68.77
C ASP A 787 1.86 0.64 69.34
N GLY A 788 2.43 1.33 70.33
CA GLY A 788 3.89 1.47 70.45
C GLY A 788 4.62 0.60 71.48
N ALA A 789 5.93 0.44 71.28
CA ALA A 789 6.92 -0.01 72.27
C ALA A 789 8.32 0.56 71.97
#